data_AF-A0A8X7TX84-F1
#
_entry.id   AF-A0A8X7TX84-F1
#
_cell.length_a   1.000
_cell.length_b   1.000
_cell.length_c   1.000
_cell.angle_alpha   90.00
_cell.angle_beta   90.00
_cell.angle_gamma   90.00
#
_symmetry.space_group_name_H-M   'P 1'
#
loop_
_entity.id
_entity.type
_entity.pdbx_description
1 polymer ?
#
loop_
_entity_poly.entity_id
_entity_poly.type
_entity_poly.pdbx_seq_one_letter_code
_entity_poly.pdbx_strand_id
1 'polypeptide(L)'
;MKMEFLGDSSETDKKTMKKKRFHRHTPHQIQRLESAFNECQHPDEKQRMQLSRELGLAPRQIKFWFQNRRTQKKAQHERADNCALKEENHRIRCENIAIREALKHTICPTSCGDAPSHEDSYFDEQKLRIENAHLKEELERVSSIAAKFMGRPLSHLPPLLNQMPFHGGPSLDFDLIPGSCSSMAAPTLPSQPNLVLSDIDKSVMTNIAVTAMEELIRLTQTNEPLWIKNDGARDVLNLGSYENMFPRASSRGGKNHNVRVEASRSSGVVFINAMTLVDMLMDSVKSAELFPSVVVASSKSLAVVSSGLRGNHGDALHLMLEELQVLSPLVPTREFSVLRYCQQIEHGTWAIVNVSYELPQFISHSRPYRFPSGCLIQDLSNGYCKVTWVEHIEISEQEPIHEMFKDHVREGLAFGAERWIATLQRMCERFTALHEPATSSVIPSPEGKRSVMKLAQRMVSNFCLSVGTSNNTRSSTVVSGMNEFGIRVTSYKSQHEPNGMVLCAATSFWLPVSPLIVFNFLKDERTRPQWDVLLNGSSVQEVAHIANGSHPGNCISILRGFNASSSQNNMLILQESCVDSSGSLVVYTPLDLPALNMAMSGQDTSYIPILPSGFAVSPDGSKNNQIPELKVEGGGGGGGGSLITVGFQIMIFVAGHRGLVGSAIVRKLREYGFTNLLLRTHSELDLTNQSDVESFFATEKPAYVILAAAKVGGIHANNTYPADFIAVNLQIQTNVIHSAYTHGVKKLLFLGSSCIYPKFAPQPIPESALLTGTLEPTNEWYAIAKIAGIKMCQAYRIQHQWDAISGMPTNLYGPNDNFHPENSHVLPALMRRFHEAKANDAEEVVVWGSGSPLREFWHVDDLADACVFLMERYSGFEHVNVGSGVEVTIKELAELVKEVVGFEGKLVWDCTKPDGTPRKLMDSSKLAALGWTPKVSIKDGLRQTYQWYLENVVQKKQ
;
A
#
# COMPACT_ATOMS: atom_id res chain seq x y z
N MET A 1 48.56 -36.69 -19.74
CA MET A 1 49.36 -36.89 -20.97
C MET A 1 49.57 -38.39 -21.13
N LYS A 2 49.24 -38.96 -22.29
CA LYS A 2 49.17 -40.43 -22.62
C LYS A 2 48.10 -41.22 -21.82
N MET A 3 47.12 -41.97 -22.35
CA MET A 3 46.82 -42.63 -23.66
C MET A 3 47.18 -44.14 -23.69
N GLU A 4 46.34 -44.91 -24.41
CA GLU A 4 46.46 -46.34 -24.82
C GLU A 4 46.01 -47.41 -23.78
N PHE A 5 45.35 -48.56 -24.10
CA PHE A 5 44.59 -49.01 -25.30
C PHE A 5 43.71 -50.28 -25.04
N LEU A 6 42.71 -50.53 -25.92
CA LEU A 6 42.10 -51.84 -26.31
C LEU A 6 41.21 -52.68 -25.34
N GLY A 7 40.16 -53.30 -25.90
CA GLY A 7 39.34 -54.38 -25.28
C GLY A 7 37.89 -54.42 -25.78
N ASP A 8 37.53 -55.38 -26.64
CA ASP A 8 36.23 -55.49 -27.35
C ASP A 8 35.54 -56.83 -27.07
N SER A 9 34.19 -56.88 -27.05
CA SER A 9 33.38 -58.10 -27.28
C SER A 9 31.86 -57.90 -27.19
N SER A 10 31.14 -58.30 -28.26
CA SER A 10 29.80 -58.96 -28.33
C SER A 10 28.56 -58.38 -27.60
N GLU A 11 27.32 -58.41 -28.13
CA GLU A 11 26.76 -58.61 -29.49
C GLU A 11 25.24 -58.29 -29.41
N THR A 12 24.61 -57.69 -30.44
CA THR A 12 23.16 -57.84 -30.78
C THR A 12 22.72 -56.96 -31.98
N ASP A 13 21.97 -57.57 -32.90
CA ASP A 13 21.01 -57.02 -33.88
C ASP A 13 21.20 -55.61 -34.51
N LYS A 14 21.83 -55.58 -35.69
CA LYS A 14 21.78 -54.44 -36.62
C LYS A 14 20.67 -54.58 -37.69
N LYS A 15 19.45 -54.11 -37.39
CA LYS A 15 18.48 -53.72 -38.45
C LYS A 15 18.86 -52.36 -39.05
N THR A 16 19.23 -52.35 -40.32
CA THR A 16 19.69 -51.15 -41.05
C THR A 16 18.59 -50.11 -41.30
N MET A 17 18.51 -49.10 -40.43
CA MET A 17 17.73 -47.88 -40.65
C MET A 17 18.30 -47.05 -41.83
N LYS A 18 17.54 -46.92 -42.92
CA LYS A 18 17.89 -46.05 -44.06
C LYS A 18 17.89 -44.58 -43.64
N LYS A 19 19.06 -43.92 -43.65
CA LYS A 19 19.19 -42.46 -43.46
C LYS A 19 18.37 -41.71 -44.53
N LYS A 20 17.38 -40.92 -44.13
CA LYS A 20 16.66 -40.01 -45.04
C LYS A 20 17.62 -38.90 -45.52
N ARG A 21 18.06 -38.96 -46.78
CA ARG A 21 18.79 -37.86 -47.43
C ARG A 21 17.86 -36.65 -47.54
N PHE A 22 18.21 -35.53 -46.88
CA PHE A 22 17.57 -34.25 -47.15
C PHE A 22 17.91 -33.81 -48.58
N HIS A 23 16.88 -33.59 -49.40
CA HIS A 23 17.06 -33.19 -50.80
C HIS A 23 17.34 -31.68 -50.85
N ARG A 24 18.58 -31.31 -51.22
CA ARG A 24 18.98 -29.91 -51.39
C ARG A 24 18.54 -29.45 -52.78
N HIS A 25 17.73 -28.40 -52.86
CA HIS A 25 17.29 -27.82 -54.13
C HIS A 25 18.48 -27.44 -55.01
N THR A 26 18.38 -27.68 -56.32
CA THR A 26 19.42 -27.29 -57.28
C THR A 26 19.44 -25.77 -57.49
N PRO A 27 20.54 -25.17 -57.97
CA PRO A 27 20.60 -23.73 -58.24
C PRO A 27 19.47 -23.24 -59.16
N HIS A 28 19.16 -24.01 -60.22
CA HIS A 28 18.04 -23.74 -61.12
C HIS A 28 16.68 -23.77 -60.40
N GLN A 29 16.43 -24.76 -59.53
CA GLN A 29 15.21 -24.82 -58.73
C GLN A 29 15.10 -23.61 -57.79
N ILE A 30 16.19 -23.21 -57.13
CA ILE A 30 16.20 -22.03 -56.24
C ILE A 30 15.89 -20.76 -57.04
N GLN A 31 16.59 -20.53 -58.16
CA GLN A 31 16.42 -19.33 -58.99
C GLN A 31 14.98 -19.18 -59.51
N ARG A 32 14.35 -20.27 -59.98
CA ARG A 32 12.96 -20.24 -60.45
C ARG A 32 11.95 -20.08 -59.30
N LEU A 33 12.19 -20.68 -58.15
CA LEU A 33 11.37 -20.46 -56.94
C LEU A 33 11.50 -19.01 -56.44
N GLU A 34 12.67 -18.39 -56.55
CA GLU A 34 12.91 -16.98 -56.21
C GLU A 34 12.23 -16.01 -57.21
N SER A 35 12.23 -16.30 -58.52
CA SER A 35 11.44 -15.51 -59.49
C SER A 35 9.95 -15.59 -59.17
N ALA A 36 9.41 -16.80 -58.99
CA ALA A 36 8.01 -17.01 -58.68
C ALA A 36 7.60 -16.40 -57.32
N PHE A 37 8.54 -16.30 -56.36
CA PHE A 37 8.31 -15.63 -55.07
C PHE A 37 8.23 -14.11 -55.20
N ASN A 38 9.02 -13.52 -56.10
CA ASN A 38 8.95 -12.09 -56.40
C ASN A 38 7.67 -11.73 -57.17
N GLU A 39 7.19 -12.64 -58.02
CA GLU A 39 5.90 -12.52 -58.73
C GLU A 39 4.70 -12.70 -57.76
N CYS A 40 4.71 -13.73 -56.91
CA CYS A 40 3.64 -14.00 -55.95
C CYS A 40 4.15 -14.66 -54.66
N GLN A 41 4.13 -13.95 -53.53
CA GLN A 41 4.62 -14.48 -52.25
C GLN A 41 3.72 -15.57 -51.63
N HIS A 42 2.49 -15.74 -52.11
CA HIS A 42 1.48 -16.67 -51.60
C HIS A 42 0.81 -17.46 -52.75
N PRO A 43 1.55 -18.36 -53.43
CA PRO A 43 1.03 -19.04 -54.60
C PRO A 43 -0.13 -19.98 -54.24
N ASP A 44 -1.19 -19.94 -55.04
CA ASP A 44 -2.37 -20.76 -54.89
C ASP A 44 -2.09 -22.25 -55.19
N GLU A 45 -3.11 -23.10 -55.18
CA GLU A 45 -2.92 -24.52 -55.50
C GLU A 45 -2.57 -24.78 -56.97
N LYS A 46 -3.11 -24.02 -57.92
CA LYS A 46 -2.82 -24.18 -59.35
C LYS A 46 -1.38 -23.77 -59.65
N GLN A 47 -0.93 -22.64 -59.12
CA GLN A 47 0.43 -22.12 -59.24
C GLN A 47 1.45 -23.06 -58.59
N ARG A 48 1.17 -23.61 -57.40
CA ARG A 48 2.03 -24.63 -56.77
C ARG A 48 2.09 -25.92 -57.57
N MET A 49 0.99 -26.35 -58.21
CA MET A 49 0.96 -27.51 -59.09
C MET A 49 1.69 -27.27 -60.41
N GLN A 50 1.66 -26.05 -60.95
CA GLN A 50 2.45 -25.67 -62.12
C GLN A 50 3.96 -25.69 -61.81
N LEU A 51 4.39 -25.00 -60.75
CA LEU A 51 5.79 -25.01 -60.31
C LEU A 51 6.28 -26.43 -59.95
N SER A 52 5.39 -27.31 -59.48
CA SER A 52 5.69 -28.73 -59.23
C SER A 52 6.04 -29.48 -60.51
N ARG A 53 5.32 -29.23 -61.61
CA ARG A 53 5.61 -29.81 -62.93
C ARG A 53 6.87 -29.22 -63.55
N GLU A 54 7.06 -27.90 -63.45
CA GLU A 54 8.26 -27.20 -63.99
C GLU A 54 9.56 -27.63 -63.30
N LEU A 55 9.53 -27.92 -62.00
CA LEU A 55 10.73 -28.13 -61.19
C LEU A 55 10.97 -29.57 -60.73
N GLY A 56 10.04 -30.50 -60.98
CA GLY A 56 10.11 -31.88 -60.49
C GLY A 56 10.05 -32.00 -58.96
N LEU A 57 9.49 -31.00 -58.28
CA LEU A 57 9.39 -30.94 -56.81
C LEU A 57 7.96 -31.26 -56.35
N ALA A 58 7.80 -31.93 -55.22
CA ALA A 58 6.46 -32.18 -54.67
C ALA A 58 5.79 -30.85 -54.26
N PRO A 59 4.47 -30.66 -54.44
CA PRO A 59 3.77 -29.41 -54.09
C PRO A 59 3.92 -29.00 -52.60
N ARG A 60 4.13 -29.99 -51.71
CA ARG A 60 4.46 -29.74 -50.30
C ARG A 60 5.84 -29.11 -50.11
N GLN A 61 6.86 -29.52 -50.87
CA GLN A 61 8.20 -28.91 -50.81
C GLN A 61 8.14 -27.44 -51.24
N ILE A 62 7.38 -27.13 -52.29
CA ILE A 62 7.15 -25.76 -52.75
C ILE A 62 6.42 -24.94 -51.68
N LYS A 63 5.35 -25.49 -51.07
CA LYS A 63 4.66 -24.83 -49.94
C LYS A 63 5.62 -24.48 -48.80
N PHE A 64 6.47 -25.42 -48.37
CA PHE A 64 7.44 -25.18 -47.30
C PHE A 64 8.56 -24.22 -47.71
N TRP A 65 9.03 -24.26 -48.97
CA TRP A 65 10.03 -23.33 -49.47
C TRP A 65 9.50 -21.89 -49.43
N PHE A 66 8.29 -21.64 -49.93
CA PHE A 66 7.65 -20.31 -49.89
C PHE A 66 7.37 -19.85 -48.44
N GLN A 67 6.96 -20.77 -47.55
CA GLN A 67 6.77 -20.46 -46.14
C GLN A 67 8.08 -20.03 -45.47
N ASN A 68 9.15 -20.81 -45.63
CA ASN A 68 10.46 -20.50 -45.07
C ASN A 68 11.04 -19.21 -45.68
N ARG A 69 10.82 -18.95 -46.97
CA ARG A 69 11.28 -17.73 -47.64
C ARG A 69 10.57 -16.47 -47.14
N ARG A 70 9.27 -16.53 -46.82
CA ARG A 70 8.57 -15.44 -46.12
C ARG A 70 9.15 -15.18 -44.73
N THR A 71 9.38 -16.23 -43.93
CA THR A 71 10.01 -16.10 -42.60
C THR A 71 11.41 -15.50 -42.69
N GLN A 72 12.23 -15.93 -43.67
CA GLN A 72 13.56 -15.38 -43.92
C GLN A 72 13.51 -13.90 -44.32
N LYS A 73 12.61 -13.51 -45.24
CA LYS A 73 12.44 -12.12 -45.67
C LYS A 73 11.96 -11.22 -44.53
N LYS A 74 11.03 -11.69 -43.70
CA LYS A 74 10.57 -11.00 -42.48
C LYS A 74 11.72 -10.75 -41.51
N ALA A 75 12.47 -11.79 -41.15
CA ALA A 75 13.62 -11.67 -40.25
C ALA A 75 14.76 -10.80 -40.80
N GLN A 76 14.91 -10.70 -42.13
CA GLN A 76 15.88 -9.80 -42.77
C GLN A 76 15.42 -8.35 -42.74
N HIS A 77 14.12 -8.08 -42.97
CA HIS A 77 13.52 -6.76 -42.83
C HIS A 77 13.61 -6.26 -41.39
N GLU A 78 13.17 -7.06 -40.41
CA GLU A 78 13.26 -6.73 -38.98
C GLU A 78 14.69 -6.41 -38.53
N ARG A 79 15.71 -7.06 -39.10
CA ARG A 79 17.12 -6.72 -38.84
C ARG A 79 17.57 -5.43 -39.50
N ALA A 80 17.14 -5.15 -40.73
CA ALA A 80 17.43 -3.91 -41.41
C ALA A 80 16.79 -2.72 -40.67
N ASP A 81 15.53 -2.86 -40.26
CA ASP A 81 14.78 -1.83 -39.53
C ASP A 81 15.40 -1.58 -38.16
N ASN A 82 15.78 -2.63 -37.41
CA ASN A 82 16.52 -2.50 -36.16
C ASN A 82 17.90 -1.85 -36.34
N CYS A 83 18.54 -1.98 -37.51
CA CYS A 83 19.79 -1.30 -37.82
C CYS A 83 19.55 0.18 -38.11
N ALA A 84 18.55 0.49 -38.95
CA ALA A 84 18.14 1.86 -39.27
C ALA A 84 17.69 2.62 -38.00
N LEU A 85 16.90 2.00 -37.12
CA LEU A 85 16.47 2.60 -35.84
C LEU A 85 17.63 2.86 -34.87
N LYS A 86 18.74 2.12 -34.97
CA LYS A 86 19.97 2.38 -34.20
C LYS A 86 20.78 3.52 -34.80
N GLU A 87 20.90 3.56 -36.12
CA GLU A 87 21.51 4.68 -36.86
C GLU A 87 20.77 6.00 -36.58
N GLU A 88 19.43 5.94 -36.61
CA GLU A 88 18.52 7.04 -36.29
C GLU A 88 18.70 7.51 -34.83
N ASN A 89 18.71 6.58 -33.87
CA ASN A 89 19.00 6.90 -32.46
C ASN A 89 20.38 7.55 -32.28
N HIS A 90 21.38 7.09 -33.02
CA HIS A 90 22.72 7.69 -32.99
C HIS A 90 22.69 9.11 -33.55
N ARG A 91 22.02 9.33 -34.68
CA ARG A 91 21.87 10.67 -35.29
C ARG A 91 21.11 11.63 -34.36
N ILE A 92 19.98 11.22 -33.79
CA ILE A 92 19.19 12.02 -32.83
C ILE A 92 20.03 12.37 -31.59
N ARG A 93 20.91 11.47 -31.12
CA ARG A 93 21.84 11.77 -30.01
C ARG A 93 22.91 12.79 -30.41
N CYS A 94 23.49 12.67 -31.60
CA CYS A 94 24.45 13.65 -32.12
C CYS A 94 23.79 15.02 -32.34
N GLU A 95 22.58 15.07 -32.89
CA GLU A 95 21.80 16.31 -33.06
C GLU A 95 21.46 16.93 -31.69
N ASN A 96 21.06 16.14 -30.70
CA ASN A 96 20.84 16.64 -29.33
C ASN A 96 22.11 17.21 -28.68
N ILE A 97 23.27 16.60 -28.92
CA ILE A 97 24.56 17.13 -28.47
C ILE A 97 24.87 18.45 -29.20
N ALA A 98 24.67 18.51 -30.52
CA ALA A 98 24.91 19.72 -31.32
C ALA A 98 23.95 20.87 -30.96
N ILE A 99 22.68 20.59 -30.65
CA ILE A 99 21.71 21.59 -30.18
C ILE A 99 22.12 22.11 -28.79
N ARG A 100 22.55 21.23 -27.88
CA ARG A 100 23.06 21.63 -26.56
C ARG A 100 24.36 22.42 -26.63
N GLU A 101 25.21 22.18 -27.63
CA GLU A 101 26.39 23.00 -27.91
C GLU A 101 25.99 24.36 -28.53
N ALA A 102 25.10 24.38 -29.51
CA ALA A 102 24.62 25.61 -30.14
C ALA A 102 23.94 26.56 -29.14
N LEU A 103 23.12 26.02 -28.22
CA LEU A 103 22.47 26.78 -27.15
C LEU A 103 23.47 27.43 -26.17
N LYS A 104 24.68 26.87 -25.99
CA LYS A 104 25.76 27.52 -25.20
C LYS A 104 26.44 28.68 -25.93
N HIS A 105 26.31 28.75 -27.25
CA HIS A 105 27.01 29.70 -28.11
C HIS A 105 26.09 30.73 -28.79
N THR A 106 24.78 30.68 -28.54
CA THR A 106 23.81 31.62 -29.10
C THR A 106 23.80 32.92 -28.31
N ILE A 107 24.64 33.90 -28.70
CA ILE A 107 24.60 35.26 -28.16
C ILE A 107 23.63 36.11 -28.99
N CYS A 108 22.61 36.68 -28.36
CA CYS A 108 21.66 37.58 -29.02
C CYS A 108 22.31 38.97 -29.27
N PRO A 109 22.35 39.47 -30.52
CA PRO A 109 22.84 40.81 -30.79
C PRO A 109 21.77 41.86 -30.47
N THR A 110 22.03 42.64 -29.41
CA THR A 110 21.44 43.95 -29.07
C THR A 110 19.95 44.04 -28.66
N SER A 111 19.76 44.51 -27.43
CA SER A 111 18.71 45.46 -27.02
C SER A 111 17.29 44.96 -26.72
N CYS A 112 17.13 44.06 -25.76
CA CYS A 112 15.91 43.94 -24.92
C CYS A 112 16.33 43.67 -23.47
N GLY A 113 15.76 44.39 -22.49
CA GLY A 113 16.16 44.32 -21.08
C GLY A 113 15.32 43.37 -20.22
N ASP A 114 15.99 42.76 -19.26
CA ASP A 114 15.57 42.09 -18.01
C ASP A 114 14.16 41.50 -17.88
N ALA A 115 14.13 40.16 -17.86
CA ALA A 115 13.13 39.30 -17.23
C ALA A 115 13.88 38.16 -16.48
N PRO A 116 13.26 37.41 -15.55
CA PRO A 116 13.87 37.08 -14.27
C PRO A 116 15.08 36.13 -14.32
N SER A 117 15.98 36.35 -13.36
CA SER A 117 17.24 35.63 -13.14
C SER A 117 17.05 34.11 -13.04
N HIS A 118 17.65 33.39 -14.00
CA HIS A 118 17.85 31.94 -13.95
C HIS A 118 19.33 31.56 -13.74
N GLU A 119 20.13 32.48 -13.21
CA GLU A 119 21.36 32.21 -12.46
C GLU A 119 20.90 31.81 -11.04
N ASP A 120 21.22 30.63 -10.49
CA ASP A 120 22.57 30.25 -10.05
C ASP A 120 23.02 28.82 -10.42
N SER A 121 22.21 28.01 -11.13
CA SER A 121 22.47 26.56 -11.25
C SER A 121 23.77 26.15 -11.96
N TYR A 122 24.38 27.03 -12.78
CA TYR A 122 25.58 26.69 -13.56
C TYR A 122 26.89 27.17 -12.92
N PHE A 123 26.85 28.28 -12.17
CA PHE A 123 28.03 28.81 -11.48
C PHE A 123 28.38 27.94 -10.25
N ASP A 124 27.37 27.49 -9.51
CA ASP A 124 27.57 26.58 -8.39
C ASP A 124 28.09 25.20 -8.82
N GLU A 125 27.67 24.65 -9.97
CA GLU A 125 28.21 23.38 -10.44
C GLU A 125 29.72 23.48 -10.75
N GLN A 126 30.16 24.57 -11.37
CA GLN A 126 31.58 24.76 -11.68
C GLN A 126 32.41 25.04 -10.41
N LYS A 127 31.86 25.77 -9.44
CA LYS A 127 32.45 25.98 -8.11
C LYS A 127 32.58 24.66 -7.34
N LEU A 128 31.51 23.86 -7.29
CA LEU A 128 31.49 22.52 -6.67
C LEU A 128 32.46 21.54 -7.35
N ARG A 129 32.69 21.64 -8.66
CA ARG A 129 33.70 20.83 -9.37
C ARG A 129 35.13 21.23 -9.01
N ILE A 130 35.41 22.53 -8.87
CA ILE A 130 36.72 23.04 -8.42
C ILE A 130 36.96 22.65 -6.95
N GLU A 131 35.94 22.78 -6.09
CA GLU A 131 36.03 22.44 -4.68
C GLU A 131 36.16 20.92 -4.47
N ASN A 132 35.47 20.08 -5.26
CA ASN A 132 35.71 18.63 -5.29
C ASN A 132 37.11 18.25 -5.80
N ALA A 133 37.71 19.02 -6.72
CA ALA A 133 39.08 18.77 -7.16
C ALA A 133 40.07 19.09 -6.03
N HIS A 134 39.91 20.24 -5.37
CA HIS A 134 40.72 20.65 -4.22
C HIS A 134 40.58 19.67 -3.03
N LEU A 135 39.36 19.22 -2.72
CA LEU A 135 39.12 18.22 -1.66
C LEU A 135 39.72 16.85 -1.97
N LYS A 136 39.83 16.46 -3.25
CA LYS A 136 40.56 15.24 -3.66
C LYS A 136 42.07 15.40 -3.49
N GLU A 137 42.62 16.56 -3.81
CA GLU A 137 44.05 16.86 -3.63
C GLU A 137 44.43 16.91 -2.14
N GLU A 138 43.59 17.52 -1.30
CA GLU A 138 43.67 17.42 0.18
C GLU A 138 43.60 15.97 0.66
N LEU A 139 42.67 15.17 0.13
CA LEU A 139 42.52 13.76 0.51
C LEU A 139 43.76 12.93 0.12
N GLU A 140 44.35 13.13 -1.06
CA GLU A 140 45.62 12.50 -1.43
C GLU A 140 46.77 12.96 -0.54
N ARG A 141 46.84 14.26 -0.21
CA ARG A 141 47.86 14.81 0.70
C ARG A 141 47.76 14.22 2.11
N VAL A 142 46.54 14.12 2.66
CA VAL A 142 46.27 13.51 3.97
C VAL A 142 46.51 12.00 3.94
N SER A 143 46.12 11.30 2.87
CA SER A 143 46.38 9.86 2.69
C SER A 143 47.88 9.55 2.56
N SER A 144 48.64 10.41 1.88
CA SER A 144 50.11 10.37 1.82
C SER A 144 50.77 10.54 3.19
N ILE A 145 50.24 11.43 4.03
CA ILE A 145 50.69 11.60 5.42
C ILE A 145 50.30 10.37 6.26
N ALA A 146 49.06 9.87 6.17
CA ALA A 146 48.61 8.70 6.89
C ALA A 146 49.41 7.43 6.53
N ALA A 147 49.77 7.24 5.25
CA ALA A 147 50.61 6.14 4.79
C ALA A 147 52.02 6.17 5.40
N LYS A 148 52.59 7.36 5.67
CA LYS A 148 53.88 7.51 6.37
C LYS A 148 53.81 7.13 7.85
N PHE A 149 52.65 7.25 8.50
CA PHE A 149 52.46 6.86 9.89
C PHE A 149 51.98 5.41 10.07
N MET A 150 51.26 4.83 9.10
CA MET A 150 50.69 3.48 9.19
C MET A 150 51.45 2.39 8.42
N GLY A 151 52.52 2.74 7.70
CA GLY A 151 53.53 1.78 7.21
C GLY A 151 53.11 0.87 6.04
N ARG A 152 51.95 1.07 5.41
CA ARG A 152 51.54 0.38 4.18
C ARG A 152 50.73 1.30 3.23
N PRO A 153 50.92 1.21 1.90
CA PRO A 153 50.13 1.95 0.92
C PRO A 153 48.76 1.30 0.66
N LEU A 154 47.72 2.11 0.45
CA LEU A 154 46.31 1.68 0.37
C LEU A 154 45.87 1.06 -0.98
N SER A 155 46.79 0.78 -1.91
CA SER A 155 46.47 0.55 -3.34
C SER A 155 46.09 -0.88 -3.73
N HIS A 156 45.81 -1.79 -2.79
CA HIS A 156 45.43 -3.18 -3.08
C HIS A 156 44.18 -3.66 -2.33
N LEU A 157 43.03 -3.09 -2.68
CA LEU A 157 41.70 -3.64 -2.42
C LEU A 157 40.85 -3.59 -3.72
N PRO A 158 40.02 -4.61 -4.04
CA PRO A 158 39.17 -4.59 -5.24
C PRO A 158 38.04 -3.55 -5.15
N PRO A 159 37.46 -3.12 -6.28
CA PRO A 159 36.58 -1.94 -6.32
C PRO A 159 35.19 -2.22 -5.73
N LEU A 160 34.95 -1.68 -4.54
CA LEU A 160 33.62 -1.43 -4.01
C LEU A 160 33.39 0.08 -3.94
N LEU A 161 32.62 0.61 -4.90
CA LEU A 161 31.48 1.52 -4.69
C LEU A 161 31.13 2.30 -5.95
N ASN A 162 29.87 2.18 -6.38
CA ASN A 162 29.09 3.36 -6.69
C ASN A 162 27.59 3.12 -6.48
N GLN A 163 27.16 3.12 -5.21
CA GLN A 163 25.83 3.53 -4.74
C GLN A 163 25.75 3.37 -3.21
N MET A 164 25.85 4.49 -2.50
CA MET A 164 25.58 4.63 -1.07
C MET A 164 24.52 5.70 -0.87
N PRO A 165 23.34 5.36 -0.33
CA PRO A 165 22.47 6.31 0.35
C PRO A 165 22.78 6.34 1.84
N PHE A 166 22.87 7.55 2.38
CA PHE A 166 22.84 7.91 3.81
C PHE A 166 22.36 6.84 4.79
N HIS A 167 23.24 6.42 5.71
CA HIS A 167 22.85 5.70 6.91
C HIS A 167 22.45 6.67 8.03
N GLY A 168 21.17 6.64 8.38
CA GLY A 168 20.63 7.10 9.66
C GLY A 168 19.71 6.01 10.19
N GLY A 169 20.26 5.02 10.89
CA GLY A 169 19.53 3.89 11.46
C GLY A 169 19.80 3.77 12.96
N PRO A 170 18.79 3.42 13.78
CA PRO A 170 18.98 3.26 15.22
C PRO A 170 19.62 1.90 15.52
N SER A 171 20.91 1.89 15.87
CA SER A 171 21.51 0.74 16.57
C SER A 171 21.22 0.83 18.07
N LEU A 172 20.95 -0.33 18.68
CA LEU A 172 20.99 -0.52 20.13
C LEU A 172 22.19 -1.40 20.45
N ASP A 173 23.36 -0.78 20.52
CA ASP A 173 24.58 -1.39 21.05
C ASP A 173 24.78 -0.90 22.49
N PHE A 174 24.83 -1.84 23.43
CA PHE A 174 24.99 -1.59 24.86
C PHE A 174 26.29 -2.26 25.34
N ASP A 175 27.42 -1.57 25.16
CA ASP A 175 28.72 -2.00 25.72
C ASP A 175 29.06 -1.17 26.97
N LEU A 176 29.21 -1.87 28.10
CA LEU A 176 29.41 -1.30 29.44
C LEU A 176 30.83 -1.54 29.97
N ILE A 177 31.75 -0.58 29.82
CA ILE A 177 32.95 -0.44 30.69
C ILE A 177 33.24 1.06 30.92
N PRO A 178 33.47 1.52 32.17
CA PRO A 178 33.60 2.95 32.48
C PRO A 178 35.03 3.49 32.30
N GLY A 179 35.19 4.66 31.65
CA GLY A 179 36.49 5.35 31.62
C GLY A 179 36.58 6.61 30.77
N SER A 180 36.72 7.76 31.45
CA SER A 180 37.26 9.04 30.96
C SER A 180 36.48 9.85 29.90
N CYS A 181 36.02 11.03 30.30
CA CYS A 181 35.49 12.04 29.39
C CYS A 181 36.57 12.64 28.48
N SER A 182 36.24 12.87 27.21
CA SER A 182 36.88 13.90 26.39
C SER A 182 35.87 14.40 25.35
N SER A 183 35.55 15.69 25.43
CA SER A 183 34.55 16.35 24.59
C SER A 183 35.02 16.51 23.15
N MET A 184 34.22 16.09 22.18
CA MET A 184 34.22 16.59 20.81
C MET A 184 32.77 16.81 20.34
N ALA A 185 32.54 17.89 19.60
CA ALA A 185 31.19 18.32 19.23
C ALA A 185 30.55 17.41 18.17
N ALA A 186 29.27 17.09 18.34
CA ALA A 186 28.49 16.37 17.33
C ALA A 186 28.09 17.32 16.17
N PRO A 187 28.18 16.89 14.90
CA PRO A 187 27.76 17.70 13.76
C PRO A 187 26.23 17.74 13.63
N THR A 188 25.67 18.92 13.38
CA THR A 188 24.24 19.14 13.17
C THR A 188 23.76 18.57 11.84
N LEU A 189 22.79 17.64 11.87
CA LEU A 189 22.04 17.20 10.69
C LEU A 189 20.96 18.22 10.28
N PRO A 190 20.53 18.24 9.00
CA PRO A 190 19.67 19.30 8.47
C PRO A 190 18.20 19.15 8.91
N SER A 191 17.67 20.19 9.55
CA SER A 191 16.27 20.29 9.99
C SER A 191 15.34 20.76 8.87
N GLN A 192 14.26 20.01 8.60
CA GLN A 192 13.01 20.60 8.08
C GLN A 192 12.33 21.43 9.20
N PRO A 193 11.42 22.37 8.88
CA PRO A 193 11.34 23.63 9.62
C PRO A 193 10.86 23.43 11.06
N ASN A 194 11.79 23.53 12.01
CA ASN A 194 11.49 23.68 13.42
C ASN A 194 10.66 24.95 13.61
N LEU A 195 9.63 24.88 14.44
CA LEU A 195 8.82 26.04 14.81
C LEU A 195 9.73 27.06 15.54
N VAL A 196 9.93 28.23 14.94
CA VAL A 196 10.79 29.28 15.51
C VAL A 196 10.02 30.00 16.62
N LEU A 197 10.24 29.56 17.87
CA LEU A 197 9.65 30.16 19.07
C LEU A 197 10.43 31.41 19.51
N SER A 198 9.73 32.48 19.88
CA SER A 198 10.37 33.67 20.47
C SER A 198 10.79 33.39 21.92
N ASP A 199 11.74 34.16 22.44
CA ASP A 199 12.20 33.98 23.83
C ASP A 199 11.11 34.37 24.86
N ILE A 200 10.14 35.21 24.46
CA ILE A 200 8.94 35.49 25.26
C ILE A 200 8.06 34.24 25.35
N ASP A 201 7.81 33.56 24.22
CA ASP A 201 7.02 32.31 24.20
C ASP A 201 7.68 31.23 25.06
N LYS A 202 9.00 31.05 24.94
CA LYS A 202 9.77 30.09 25.76
C LYS A 202 9.65 30.40 27.25
N SER A 203 9.71 31.68 27.64
CA SER A 203 9.54 32.11 29.03
C SER A 203 8.13 31.79 29.55
N VAL A 204 7.09 32.11 28.78
CA VAL A 204 5.69 31.79 29.13
C VAL A 204 5.47 30.27 29.25
N MET A 205 5.96 29.50 28.28
CA MET A 205 5.93 28.03 28.31
C MET A 205 6.62 27.46 29.55
N THR A 206 7.80 27.99 29.90
CA THR A 206 8.58 27.53 31.07
C THR A 206 7.81 27.80 32.37
N ASN A 207 7.23 28.99 32.53
CA ASN A 207 6.42 29.30 33.72
C ASN A 207 5.21 28.37 33.85
N ILE A 208 4.47 28.12 32.76
CA ILE A 208 3.33 27.18 32.74
C ILE A 208 3.79 25.76 33.12
N ALA A 209 4.91 25.31 32.58
CA ALA A 209 5.45 23.98 32.85
C ALA A 209 5.89 23.79 34.31
N VAL A 210 6.52 24.81 34.92
CA VAL A 210 6.94 24.78 36.33
C VAL A 210 5.72 24.76 37.26
N THR A 211 4.72 25.62 37.05
CA THR A 211 3.47 25.58 37.84
C THR A 211 2.73 24.25 37.68
N ALA A 212 2.70 23.67 36.47
CA ALA A 212 2.15 22.35 36.24
C ALA A 212 2.90 21.24 37.00
N MET A 213 4.23 21.35 37.13
CA MET A 213 5.04 20.38 37.87
C MET A 213 4.72 20.39 39.37
N GLU A 214 4.58 21.57 39.97
CA GLU A 214 4.17 21.72 41.37
C GLU A 214 2.78 21.09 41.64
N GLU A 215 1.82 21.30 40.71
CA GLU A 215 0.49 20.69 40.76
C GLU A 215 0.56 19.16 40.64
N LEU A 216 1.34 18.61 39.70
CA LEU A 216 1.51 17.17 39.52
C LEU A 216 2.13 16.51 40.77
N ILE A 217 3.18 17.12 41.34
CA ILE A 217 3.83 16.60 42.55
C ILE A 217 2.80 16.44 43.69
N ARG A 218 1.94 17.43 43.92
CA ARG A 218 0.83 17.33 44.89
C ARG A 218 -0.15 16.20 44.55
N LEU A 219 -0.60 16.13 43.29
CA LEU A 219 -1.52 15.07 42.82
C LEU A 219 -0.96 13.65 43.03
N THR A 220 0.36 13.46 42.97
CA THR A 220 0.98 12.13 43.21
C THR A 220 1.04 11.71 44.68
N GLN A 221 0.85 12.63 45.64
CA GLN A 221 0.99 12.34 47.07
C GLN A 221 -0.23 11.58 47.64
N THR A 222 0.02 10.58 48.48
CA THR A 222 -1.02 9.69 49.03
C THR A 222 -1.80 10.27 50.22
N ASN A 223 -1.34 11.37 50.81
CA ASN A 223 -1.80 11.82 52.14
C ASN A 223 -2.71 13.06 52.11
N GLU A 224 -3.11 13.53 50.92
CA GLU A 224 -3.97 14.71 50.76
C GLU A 224 -5.40 14.34 50.35
N PRO A 225 -6.44 15.11 50.73
CA PRO A 225 -7.86 14.80 50.48
C PRO A 225 -8.30 14.93 49.00
N LEU A 226 -7.34 15.02 48.08
CA LEU A 226 -7.56 15.11 46.63
C LEU A 226 -8.17 13.84 46.05
N TRP A 227 -7.87 12.66 46.58
CA TRP A 227 -8.27 11.38 45.99
C TRP A 227 -9.25 10.63 46.88
N ILE A 228 -10.39 10.24 46.31
CA ILE A 228 -11.41 9.40 46.95
C ILE A 228 -11.34 8.01 46.32
N LYS A 229 -11.35 6.97 47.17
CA LYS A 229 -11.50 5.59 46.71
C LYS A 229 -12.98 5.27 46.51
N ASN A 230 -13.32 4.85 45.29
CA ASN A 230 -14.64 4.30 44.99
C ASN A 230 -14.70 2.80 45.37
N ASP A 231 -15.89 2.20 45.41
CA ASP A 231 -16.13 0.78 45.79
C ASP A 231 -15.29 -0.26 45.00
N GLY A 232 -14.73 0.14 43.86
CA GLY A 232 -13.83 -0.66 43.01
C GLY A 232 -12.33 -0.39 43.19
N ALA A 233 -11.89 0.14 44.35
CA ALA A 233 -10.48 0.40 44.72
C ALA A 233 -9.68 1.41 43.84
N ARG A 234 -10.33 2.10 42.89
CA ARG A 234 -9.71 3.17 42.09
C ARG A 234 -9.75 4.53 42.79
N ASP A 235 -8.67 5.29 42.64
CA ASP A 235 -8.56 6.68 43.09
C ASP A 235 -9.22 7.62 42.05
N VAL A 236 -10.28 8.32 42.46
CA VAL A 236 -11.00 9.35 41.68
C VAL A 236 -10.74 10.73 42.30
N LEU A 237 -10.50 11.76 41.48
CA LEU A 237 -10.21 13.10 41.96
C LEU A 237 -11.45 13.79 42.54
N ASN A 238 -11.33 14.30 43.76
CA ASN A 238 -12.29 15.19 44.38
C ASN A 238 -12.14 16.60 43.79
N LEU A 239 -12.94 16.89 42.76
CA LEU A 239 -12.92 18.18 42.06
C LEU A 239 -13.09 19.38 43.01
N GLY A 240 -13.95 19.27 44.04
CA GLY A 240 -14.15 20.34 45.02
C GLY A 240 -12.91 20.59 45.89
N SER A 241 -12.21 19.55 46.34
CA SER A 241 -10.95 19.71 47.07
C SER A 241 -9.81 20.21 46.17
N TYR A 242 -9.82 19.80 44.90
CA TYR A 242 -8.86 20.23 43.90
C TYR A 242 -9.01 21.72 43.53
N GLU A 243 -10.22 22.18 43.20
CA GLU A 243 -10.52 23.58 42.86
C GLU A 243 -10.20 24.56 44.01
N ASN A 244 -10.40 24.13 45.26
CA ASN A 244 -10.03 24.92 46.44
C ASN A 244 -8.51 25.08 46.62
N MET A 245 -7.71 24.09 46.19
CA MET A 245 -6.25 24.11 46.33
C MET A 245 -5.54 24.71 45.11
N PHE A 246 -6.13 24.58 43.93
CA PHE A 246 -5.62 25.14 42.67
C PHE A 246 -6.64 26.09 42.03
N PRO A 247 -7.00 27.21 42.70
CA PRO A 247 -8.00 28.15 42.20
C PRO A 247 -7.51 28.84 40.92
N ARG A 248 -8.33 28.82 39.87
CA ARG A 248 -8.00 29.38 38.55
C ARG A 248 -8.71 30.70 38.29
N ALA A 249 -8.03 31.63 37.63
CA ALA A 249 -8.65 32.86 37.14
C ALA A 249 -9.67 32.51 36.03
N SER A 250 -10.95 32.82 36.27
CA SER A 250 -12.08 32.39 35.44
C SER A 250 -11.98 32.83 33.97
N SER A 251 -11.65 31.93 33.04
CA SER A 251 -11.63 32.21 31.58
C SER A 251 -11.67 30.99 30.64
N ARG A 252 -12.69 30.13 30.77
CA ARG A 252 -13.43 29.60 29.58
C ARG A 252 -14.91 29.81 29.90
N GLY A 253 -15.61 30.55 29.04
CA GLY A 253 -16.83 31.27 29.44
C GLY A 253 -18.06 30.40 29.69
N GLY A 254 -18.80 30.72 30.75
CA GLY A 254 -20.15 30.19 31.02
C GLY A 254 -20.19 28.78 31.62
N LYS A 255 -21.35 28.43 32.21
CA LYS A 255 -21.66 27.04 32.55
C LYS A 255 -21.97 26.27 31.26
N ASN A 256 -20.93 25.87 30.53
CA ASN A 256 -21.10 24.96 29.39
C ASN A 256 -21.46 23.57 29.92
N HIS A 257 -22.74 23.22 29.80
CA HIS A 257 -23.31 21.97 30.33
C HIS A 257 -22.79 20.68 29.64
N ASN A 258 -21.91 20.80 28.64
CA ASN A 258 -21.38 19.71 27.81
C ASN A 258 -19.86 19.53 27.98
N VAL A 259 -19.33 19.79 29.19
CA VAL A 259 -17.90 19.61 29.52
C VAL A 259 -17.77 18.57 30.62
N ARG A 260 -16.87 17.61 30.42
CA ARG A 260 -16.63 16.49 31.33
C ARG A 260 -15.15 16.41 31.70
N VAL A 261 -14.89 16.25 33.00
CA VAL A 261 -13.54 16.03 33.53
C VAL A 261 -13.34 14.53 33.81
N GLU A 262 -12.22 13.99 33.33
CA GLU A 262 -11.75 12.63 33.59
C GLU A 262 -10.44 12.72 34.36
N ALA A 263 -10.40 12.17 35.58
CA ALA A 263 -9.24 12.28 36.47
C ALA A 263 -9.02 10.97 37.22
N SER A 264 -7.79 10.42 37.14
CA SER A 264 -7.44 9.12 37.73
C SER A 264 -5.98 9.05 38.13
N ARG A 265 -5.68 8.25 39.16
CA ARG A 265 -4.33 7.93 39.60
C ARG A 265 -4.12 6.42 39.72
N SER A 266 -2.93 5.95 39.38
CA SER A 266 -2.50 4.57 39.63
C SER A 266 -1.00 4.52 39.93
N SER A 267 -0.55 3.50 40.66
CA SER A 267 0.87 3.25 40.92
C SER A 267 1.22 1.80 40.63
N GLY A 268 2.38 1.57 40.03
CA GLY A 268 2.94 0.24 39.80
C GLY A 268 4.44 0.21 40.05
N VAL A 269 5.00 -1.01 40.10
CA VAL A 269 6.45 -1.23 40.13
C VAL A 269 6.84 -1.90 38.82
N VAL A 270 7.95 -1.44 38.23
CA VAL A 270 8.45 -1.85 36.92
C VAL A 270 9.94 -2.18 36.99
N PHE A 271 10.40 -3.18 36.23
CA PHE A 271 11.81 -3.55 36.18
C PHE A 271 12.57 -2.73 35.14
N ILE A 272 12.91 -1.50 35.51
CA ILE A 272 13.78 -0.61 34.74
C ILE A 272 14.34 0.48 35.65
N ASN A 273 15.57 0.94 35.37
CA ASN A 273 16.16 2.08 36.07
C ASN A 273 15.42 3.39 35.72
N ALA A 274 15.26 4.30 36.69
CA ALA A 274 14.54 5.55 36.47
C ALA A 274 15.11 6.41 35.33
N MET A 275 16.44 6.52 35.17
CA MET A 275 17.05 7.28 34.07
C MET A 275 16.67 6.73 32.70
N THR A 276 16.80 5.41 32.50
CA THR A 276 16.44 4.78 31.24
C THR A 276 14.95 4.94 30.92
N LEU A 277 14.09 4.92 31.95
CA LEU A 277 12.66 5.19 31.76
C LEU A 277 12.41 6.66 31.38
N VAL A 278 13.08 7.62 32.04
CA VAL A 278 13.00 9.06 31.69
C VAL A 278 13.47 9.30 30.26
N ASP A 279 14.61 8.74 29.85
CA ASP A 279 15.14 8.84 28.48
C ASP A 279 14.14 8.35 27.42
N MET A 280 13.42 7.26 27.71
CA MET A 280 12.40 6.72 26.81
C MET A 280 11.09 7.53 26.82
N LEU A 281 10.71 8.13 27.95
CA LEU A 281 9.52 8.97 28.06
C LEU A 281 9.72 10.36 27.46
N MET A 282 10.95 10.88 27.42
CA MET A 282 11.25 12.18 26.81
C MET A 282 11.46 12.13 25.29
N ASP A 283 11.74 10.94 24.74
CA ASP A 283 11.81 10.65 23.31
C ASP A 283 10.43 10.27 22.75
N SER A 284 9.92 11.00 21.76
CA SER A 284 8.56 10.77 21.23
C SER A 284 8.39 9.43 20.51
N VAL A 285 9.46 8.85 19.96
CA VAL A 285 9.42 7.55 19.26
C VAL A 285 9.43 6.42 20.30
N LYS A 286 10.39 6.45 21.24
CA LYS A 286 10.48 5.44 22.31
C LYS A 286 9.25 5.49 23.23
N SER A 287 8.70 6.67 23.51
CA SER A 287 7.46 6.83 24.27
C SER A 287 6.27 6.18 23.56
N ALA A 288 6.21 6.17 22.23
CA ALA A 288 5.16 5.44 21.52
C ALA A 288 5.42 3.93 21.47
N GLU A 289 6.68 3.50 21.36
CA GLU A 289 7.05 2.07 21.46
C GLU A 289 6.76 1.47 22.85
N LEU A 290 6.86 2.27 23.91
CA LEU A 290 6.42 1.91 25.27
C LEU A 290 4.91 1.78 25.40
N PHE A 291 4.14 2.48 24.57
CA PHE A 291 2.68 2.59 24.72
C PHE A 291 1.92 2.35 23.41
N PRO A 292 2.19 1.27 22.65
CA PRO A 292 1.71 1.11 21.27
C PRO A 292 0.19 1.01 21.15
N SER A 293 -0.51 0.65 22.23
CA SER A 293 -1.97 0.60 22.30
C SER A 293 -2.63 1.89 22.82
N VAL A 294 -1.88 2.79 23.45
CA VAL A 294 -2.38 4.00 24.14
C VAL A 294 -1.98 5.27 23.40
N VAL A 295 -0.73 5.37 22.97
CA VAL A 295 -0.18 6.51 22.20
C VAL A 295 -0.11 6.13 20.73
N VAL A 296 -0.51 7.02 19.84
CA VAL A 296 -0.33 6.83 18.40
C VAL A 296 1.15 7.08 18.06
N ALA A 297 1.80 6.13 17.37
CA ALA A 297 3.22 6.18 17.00
C ALA A 297 3.62 7.30 16.03
N SER A 298 2.66 8.16 15.66
CA SER A 298 2.86 9.34 14.86
C SER A 298 2.86 10.66 15.65
N SER A 299 2.83 10.57 16.99
CA SER A 299 3.09 11.68 17.93
C SER A 299 4.51 12.25 17.70
N LYS A 300 4.69 13.56 17.86
CA LYS A 300 5.93 14.26 17.44
C LYS A 300 6.33 15.35 18.41
N SER A 301 7.63 15.49 18.65
CA SER A 301 8.21 16.75 19.13
C SER A 301 8.07 17.83 18.05
N LEU A 302 7.51 18.97 18.41
CA LEU A 302 7.33 20.16 17.56
C LEU A 302 8.48 21.16 17.75
N ALA A 303 8.97 21.30 18.99
CA ALA A 303 10.11 22.12 19.35
C ALA A 303 10.73 21.67 20.68
N VAL A 304 12.05 21.79 20.80
CA VAL A 304 12.77 21.72 22.08
C VAL A 304 12.85 23.14 22.64
N VAL A 305 12.14 23.40 23.75
CA VAL A 305 12.09 24.71 24.42
C VAL A 305 13.29 24.87 25.36
N SER A 306 13.61 23.81 26.10
CA SER A 306 14.84 23.63 26.89
C SER A 306 15.39 22.22 26.66
N SER A 307 16.71 22.09 26.52
CA SER A 307 17.40 20.80 26.35
C SER A 307 17.86 20.16 27.66
N GLY A 308 17.63 20.84 28.80
CA GLY A 308 18.06 20.38 30.12
C GLY A 308 19.56 20.53 30.38
N LEU A 309 20.00 20.00 31.53
CA LEU A 309 21.41 19.98 31.95
C LEU A 309 22.23 19.00 31.09
N ARG A 310 23.50 19.32 30.81
CA ARG A 310 24.35 18.49 29.95
C ARG A 310 24.48 17.05 30.47
N GLY A 311 23.90 16.10 29.74
CA GLY A 311 23.94 14.67 30.06
C GLY A 311 22.83 14.17 30.98
N ASN A 312 21.80 14.99 31.27
CA ASN A 312 20.69 14.61 32.13
C ASN A 312 19.39 15.34 31.73
N HIS A 313 18.24 14.67 31.67
CA HIS A 313 16.96 15.29 31.31
C HIS A 313 16.37 16.25 32.37
N GLY A 314 17.12 16.56 33.43
CA GLY A 314 16.76 17.61 34.38
C GLY A 314 16.61 18.96 33.68
N ASP A 315 15.43 19.56 33.81
CA ASP A 315 14.98 20.80 33.18
C ASP A 315 14.82 20.75 31.65
N ALA A 316 14.64 19.57 31.07
CA ALA A 316 14.26 19.41 29.66
C ALA A 316 12.76 19.73 29.46
N LEU A 317 12.45 20.59 28.48
CA LEU A 317 11.10 21.05 28.15
C LEU A 317 10.86 20.93 26.65
N HIS A 318 9.94 20.07 26.24
CA HIS A 318 9.57 19.83 24.84
C HIS A 318 8.13 20.27 24.59
N LEU A 319 7.88 20.97 23.48
CA LEU A 319 6.54 21.16 22.93
C LEU A 319 6.25 20.01 21.97
N MET A 320 5.15 19.28 22.19
CA MET A 320 4.83 18.08 21.43
C MET A 320 3.37 18.04 20.99
N LEU A 321 3.11 17.35 19.88
CA LEU A 321 1.78 16.84 19.54
C LEU A 321 1.69 15.39 19.97
N GLU A 322 0.78 15.11 20.89
CA GLU A 322 0.50 13.78 21.44
C GLU A 322 -0.93 13.37 21.07
N GLU A 323 -1.10 12.15 20.55
CA GLU A 323 -2.41 11.61 20.21
C GLU A 323 -2.65 10.31 20.98
N LEU A 324 -3.73 10.28 21.77
CA LEU A 324 -4.16 9.10 22.51
C LEU A 324 -5.22 8.32 21.73
N GLN A 325 -5.13 7.00 21.77
CA GLN A 325 -6.03 6.07 21.10
C GLN A 325 -6.60 4.99 22.02
N VAL A 326 -7.83 4.58 21.69
CA VAL A 326 -8.36 3.26 22.03
C VAL A 326 -8.31 2.43 20.75
N LEU A 327 -8.05 1.13 20.87
CA LEU A 327 -7.99 0.21 19.74
C LEU A 327 -9.41 -0.18 19.28
N SER A 328 -10.17 0.81 18.81
CA SER A 328 -11.53 0.67 18.31
C SER A 328 -11.86 1.81 17.33
N PRO A 329 -12.38 1.52 16.12
CA PRO A 329 -12.90 2.55 15.22
C PRO A 329 -14.12 3.32 15.79
N LEU A 330 -14.71 2.85 16.90
CA LEU A 330 -15.89 3.44 17.55
C LEU A 330 -15.55 4.46 18.66
N VAL A 331 -14.26 4.74 18.91
CA VAL A 331 -13.80 5.70 19.93
C VAL A 331 -12.84 6.69 19.28
N PRO A 332 -13.17 7.99 19.23
CA PRO A 332 -12.28 8.99 18.63
C PRO A 332 -10.96 9.14 19.41
N THR A 333 -9.89 9.42 18.68
CA THR A 333 -8.58 9.75 19.24
C THR A 333 -8.61 11.14 19.90
N ARG A 334 -7.80 11.32 20.93
CA ARG A 334 -7.68 12.59 21.65
C ARG A 334 -6.34 13.22 21.30
N GLU A 335 -6.36 14.29 20.51
CA GLU A 335 -5.18 15.03 20.08
C GLU A 335 -4.90 16.21 21.03
N PHE A 336 -3.67 16.29 21.55
CA PHE A 336 -3.22 17.34 22.45
C PHE A 336 -1.94 18.02 21.92
N SER A 337 -1.90 19.35 21.99
CA SER A 337 -0.65 20.12 21.99
C SER A 337 -0.21 20.26 23.45
N VAL A 338 0.93 19.68 23.83
CA VAL A 338 1.40 19.61 25.22
C VAL A 338 2.80 20.13 25.39
N LEU A 339 3.05 20.75 26.55
CA LEU A 339 4.39 20.94 27.10
C LEU A 339 4.72 19.72 27.96
N ARG A 340 5.76 18.96 27.57
CA ARG A 340 6.34 17.87 28.34
C ARG A 340 7.59 18.38 29.04
N TYR A 341 7.56 18.46 30.37
CA TYR A 341 8.62 18.96 31.22
C TYR A 341 9.12 17.87 32.17
N CYS A 342 10.44 17.72 32.27
CA CYS A 342 11.09 16.74 33.12
C CYS A 342 11.96 17.43 34.17
N GLN A 343 11.79 17.04 35.44
CA GLN A 343 12.54 17.58 36.56
C GLN A 343 13.03 16.45 37.48
N GLN A 344 14.26 16.57 37.96
CA GLN A 344 14.75 15.74 39.05
C GLN A 344 14.34 16.40 40.38
N ILE A 345 13.56 15.68 41.18
CA ILE A 345 13.07 16.21 42.47
C ILE A 345 14.13 16.00 43.56
N GLU A 346 14.74 14.82 43.57
CA GLU A 346 15.84 14.44 44.46
C GLU A 346 16.63 13.27 43.83
N HIS A 347 17.68 12.78 44.49
CA HIS A 347 18.48 11.69 43.97
C HIS A 347 17.66 10.39 43.85
N GLY A 348 17.44 9.91 42.62
CA GLY A 348 16.62 8.72 42.33
C GLY A 348 15.11 9.00 42.16
N THR A 349 14.65 10.25 42.33
CA THR A 349 13.23 10.62 42.14
C THR A 349 13.08 11.64 41.01
N TRP A 350 12.28 11.28 40.01
CA TRP A 350 12.03 12.01 38.78
C TRP A 350 10.55 12.30 38.59
N ALA A 351 10.21 13.46 38.05
CA ALA A 351 8.85 13.80 37.67
C ALA A 351 8.81 14.26 36.20
N ILE A 352 7.82 13.79 35.46
CA ILE A 352 7.53 14.23 34.08
C ILE A 352 6.07 14.68 34.04
N VAL A 353 5.84 15.94 33.69
CA VAL A 353 4.51 16.54 33.54
C VAL A 353 4.22 16.89 32.08
N ASN A 354 2.99 16.62 31.66
CA ASN A 354 2.36 17.02 30.42
C ASN A 354 1.20 17.97 30.76
N VAL A 355 1.18 19.16 30.16
CA VAL A 355 0.09 20.12 30.28
C VAL A 355 -0.25 20.73 28.93
N SER A 356 -1.53 20.95 28.64
CA SER A 356 -1.95 21.50 27.34
C SER A 356 -1.53 22.95 27.16
N TYR A 357 -0.95 23.23 25.99
CA TYR A 357 -0.54 24.56 25.55
C TYR A 357 -1.11 24.86 24.16
N GLU A 358 -1.96 25.89 24.07
CA GLU A 358 -2.58 26.31 22.82
C GLU A 358 -1.63 27.23 22.02
N LEU A 359 -1.19 26.77 20.86
CA LEU A 359 -0.51 27.61 19.88
C LEU A 359 -1.52 28.57 19.22
N PRO A 360 -1.27 29.89 19.15
CA PRO A 360 -2.19 30.86 18.55
C PRO A 360 -2.58 30.58 17.10
N GLN A 361 -1.78 29.79 16.38
CA GLN A 361 -2.01 29.38 14.98
C GLN A 361 -3.03 28.24 14.83
N PHE A 362 -3.41 27.56 15.93
CA PHE A 362 -4.24 26.35 15.93
C PHE A 362 -5.46 26.44 16.87
N ILE A 363 -5.94 27.67 17.14
CA ILE A 363 -7.10 27.90 18.01
C ILE A 363 -8.35 27.21 17.44
N SER A 364 -8.83 26.17 18.12
CA SER A 364 -10.10 25.51 17.85
C SER A 364 -10.82 25.26 19.17
N HIS A 365 -12.05 25.76 19.29
CA HIS A 365 -12.86 25.73 20.51
C HIS A 365 -13.40 24.33 20.88
N SER A 366 -12.93 23.26 20.22
CA SER A 366 -13.43 21.88 20.35
C SER A 366 -12.39 20.87 20.87
N ARG A 367 -11.10 21.24 20.97
CA ARG A 367 -10.05 20.30 21.38
C ARG A 367 -10.13 19.96 22.88
N PRO A 368 -9.84 18.71 23.28
CA PRO A 368 -9.71 18.34 24.69
C PRO A 368 -8.51 19.05 25.33
N TYR A 369 -8.60 19.36 26.61
CA TYR A 369 -7.56 20.07 27.36
C TYR A 369 -6.99 19.15 28.44
N ARG A 370 -5.67 18.94 28.44
CA ARG A 370 -4.98 18.15 29.47
C ARG A 370 -4.49 19.07 30.58
N PHE A 371 -5.04 18.90 31.77
CA PHE A 371 -4.50 19.45 33.02
C PHE A 371 -3.21 18.71 33.41
N PRO A 372 -2.40 19.23 34.36
CA PRO A 372 -1.16 18.58 34.79
C PRO A 372 -1.29 17.08 35.03
N SER A 373 -0.75 16.31 34.08
CA SER A 373 -0.83 14.86 33.97
C SER A 373 0.55 14.29 33.68
N GLY A 374 0.84 13.06 34.02
CA GLY A 374 2.15 12.45 33.82
C GLY A 374 2.52 11.53 34.97
N CYS A 375 3.81 11.46 35.31
CA CYS A 375 4.28 10.47 36.27
C CYS A 375 5.39 10.96 37.21
N LEU A 376 5.35 10.42 38.43
CA LEU A 376 6.47 10.40 39.38
C LEU A 376 7.14 9.01 39.31
N ILE A 377 8.45 8.98 39.12
CA ILE A 377 9.29 7.78 39.00
C ILE A 377 10.27 7.79 40.17
N GLN A 378 10.31 6.72 40.95
CA GLN A 378 11.15 6.59 42.15
C GLN A 378 11.99 5.32 42.06
N ASP A 379 13.32 5.44 42.02
CA ASP A 379 14.23 4.29 42.04
C ASP A 379 14.06 3.47 43.33
N LEU A 380 14.12 2.15 43.19
CA LEU A 380 14.16 1.18 44.27
C LEU A 380 15.54 0.51 44.30
N SER A 381 15.98 0.07 45.47
CA SER A 381 17.34 -0.41 45.75
C SER A 381 17.78 -1.70 45.00
N ASN A 382 16.91 -2.24 44.14
CA ASN A 382 17.07 -3.49 43.41
C ASN A 382 17.00 -3.33 41.88
N GLY A 383 17.09 -2.09 41.35
CA GLY A 383 17.06 -1.81 39.90
C GLY A 383 15.65 -1.75 39.30
N TYR A 384 14.62 -1.80 40.14
CA TYR A 384 13.24 -1.48 39.78
C TYR A 384 12.99 0.01 40.04
N CYS A 385 11.93 0.57 39.45
CA CYS A 385 11.36 1.83 39.91
C CYS A 385 9.87 1.69 40.21
N LYS A 386 9.39 2.49 41.17
CA LYS A 386 7.96 2.70 41.43
C LYS A 386 7.52 3.89 40.58
N VAL A 387 6.48 3.69 39.77
CA VAL A 387 5.88 4.73 38.93
C VAL A 387 4.48 5.03 39.45
N THR A 388 4.19 6.30 39.73
CA THR A 388 2.84 6.79 40.03
C THR A 388 2.41 7.69 38.88
N TRP A 389 1.35 7.28 38.16
CA TRP A 389 0.79 8.00 37.02
C TRP A 389 -0.49 8.74 37.44
N VAL A 390 -0.66 9.96 36.95
CA VAL A 390 -1.86 10.78 37.08
C VAL A 390 -2.29 11.20 35.68
N GLU A 391 -3.54 10.93 35.32
CA GLU A 391 -4.13 11.45 34.08
C GLU A 391 -5.34 12.32 34.43
N HIS A 392 -5.35 13.57 33.96
CA HIS A 392 -6.36 14.58 34.26
C HIS A 392 -6.70 15.41 33.00
N ILE A 393 -7.91 15.23 32.47
CA ILE A 393 -8.32 15.76 31.16
C ILE A 393 -9.72 16.40 31.25
N GLU A 394 -9.91 17.54 30.62
CA GLU A 394 -11.21 18.15 30.30
C GLU A 394 -11.58 17.87 28.83
N ILE A 395 -12.82 17.47 28.59
CA ILE A 395 -13.33 17.06 27.28
C ILE A 395 -14.67 17.75 27.03
N SER A 396 -14.84 18.32 25.84
CA SER A 396 -16.16 18.78 25.38
C SER A 396 -16.89 17.63 24.68
N GLU A 397 -18.10 17.29 25.12
CA GLU A 397 -18.93 16.21 24.55
C GLU A 397 -19.58 16.66 23.21
N GLN A 398 -18.76 17.09 22.23
CA GLN A 398 -19.21 17.51 20.90
C GLN A 398 -19.35 16.32 19.94
N GLU A 399 -18.57 15.25 20.13
CA GLU A 399 -18.70 13.99 19.40
C GLU A 399 -19.24 12.89 20.33
N PRO A 400 -20.38 12.24 20.01
CA PRO A 400 -20.92 11.17 20.85
C PRO A 400 -20.10 9.89 20.72
N ILE A 401 -19.53 9.43 21.83
CA ILE A 401 -18.90 8.10 21.94
C ILE A 401 -19.99 7.04 21.68
N HIS A 402 -19.68 6.04 20.84
CA HIS A 402 -20.62 4.97 20.54
C HIS A 402 -21.05 4.21 21.80
N GLU A 403 -22.34 3.91 21.94
CA GLU A 403 -22.96 3.41 23.19
C GLU A 403 -22.22 2.20 23.79
N MET A 404 -21.75 1.26 22.96
CA MET A 404 -20.95 0.09 23.41
C MET A 404 -19.67 0.45 24.17
N PHE A 405 -18.99 1.55 23.82
CA PHE A 405 -17.74 1.97 24.46
C PHE A 405 -17.93 3.04 25.55
N LYS A 406 -19.18 3.47 25.77
CA LYS A 406 -19.54 4.57 26.66
C LYS A 406 -19.12 4.33 28.11
N ASP A 407 -19.42 3.15 28.65
CA ASP A 407 -19.06 2.80 30.04
C ASP A 407 -17.55 2.54 30.18
N HIS A 408 -16.94 1.86 29.19
CA HIS A 408 -15.49 1.69 29.11
C HIS A 408 -14.72 3.03 29.13
N VAL A 409 -15.19 4.05 28.41
CA VAL A 409 -14.60 5.40 28.50
C VAL A 409 -14.97 6.08 29.81
N ARG A 410 -16.23 5.99 30.25
CA ARG A 410 -16.71 6.73 31.44
C ARG A 410 -16.08 6.29 32.74
N GLU A 411 -15.85 4.99 32.94
CA GLU A 411 -15.20 4.40 34.12
C GLU A 411 -13.66 4.53 34.09
N GLY A 412 -13.10 5.29 33.13
CA GLY A 412 -11.67 5.57 33.02
C GLY A 412 -10.82 4.41 32.50
N LEU A 413 -11.42 3.30 32.06
CA LEU A 413 -10.69 2.14 31.52
C LEU A 413 -9.96 2.48 30.21
N ALA A 414 -10.57 3.34 29.39
CA ALA A 414 -10.05 3.71 28.07
C ALA A 414 -8.77 4.57 28.10
N PHE A 415 -8.71 5.58 28.97
CA PHE A 415 -7.66 6.63 28.94
C PHE A 415 -7.03 6.90 30.32
N GLY A 416 -7.47 6.23 31.39
CA GLY A 416 -7.02 6.50 32.75
C GLY A 416 -5.64 5.91 33.10
N ALA A 417 -5.11 6.36 34.25
CA ALA A 417 -3.78 6.03 34.75
C ALA A 417 -3.49 4.52 34.90
N GLU A 418 -4.50 3.70 35.17
CA GLU A 418 -4.32 2.23 35.27
C GLU A 418 -3.82 1.62 33.95
N ARG A 419 -4.34 2.10 32.81
CA ARG A 419 -3.96 1.60 31.48
C ARG A 419 -2.51 1.92 31.14
N TRP A 420 -2.02 3.09 31.54
CA TRP A 420 -0.61 3.47 31.42
C TRP A 420 0.29 2.57 32.26
N ILE A 421 -0.04 2.37 33.55
CA ILE A 421 0.74 1.50 34.44
C ILE A 421 0.77 0.05 33.94
N ALA A 422 -0.39 -0.53 33.58
CA ALA A 422 -0.48 -1.90 33.08
C ALA A 422 0.32 -2.11 31.79
N THR A 423 0.21 -1.17 30.83
CA THR A 423 0.98 -1.20 29.59
C THR A 423 2.48 -1.08 29.85
N LEU A 424 2.90 -0.18 30.75
CA LEU A 424 4.31 0.02 31.09
C LEU A 424 4.91 -1.21 31.75
N GLN A 425 4.22 -1.82 32.72
CA GLN A 425 4.65 -3.07 33.37
C GLN A 425 4.90 -4.17 32.34
N ARG A 426 3.92 -4.42 31.47
CA ARG A 426 4.02 -5.42 30.41
C ARG A 426 5.16 -5.15 29.42
N MET A 427 5.41 -3.88 29.06
CA MET A 427 6.50 -3.52 28.14
C MET A 427 7.88 -3.61 28.81
N CYS A 428 8.01 -3.28 30.09
CA CYS A 428 9.24 -3.52 30.86
C CYS A 428 9.55 -5.02 30.96
N GLU A 429 8.57 -5.87 31.28
CA GLU A 429 8.75 -7.33 31.24
C GLU A 429 9.22 -7.82 29.87
N ARG A 430 8.63 -7.30 28.79
CA ARG A 430 9.01 -7.63 27.40
C ARG A 430 10.45 -7.25 27.07
N PHE A 431 10.96 -6.12 27.56
CA PHE A 431 12.36 -5.73 27.39
C PHE A 431 13.31 -6.61 28.22
N THR A 432 12.89 -7.06 29.40
CA THR A 432 13.65 -8.04 30.21
C THR A 432 13.78 -9.37 29.46
N ALA A 433 12.68 -9.89 28.93
CA ALA A 433 12.65 -11.13 28.15
C ALA A 433 13.56 -11.07 26.90
N LEU A 434 13.85 -9.89 26.37
CA LEU A 434 14.76 -9.67 25.24
C LEU A 434 16.24 -9.95 25.57
N HIS A 435 16.62 -9.90 26.86
CA HIS A 435 17.98 -10.14 27.36
C HIS A 435 18.18 -11.57 27.89
N GLU A 436 17.11 -12.33 28.13
CA GLU A 436 17.20 -13.73 28.51
C GLU A 436 17.70 -14.61 27.35
N PRO A 437 18.44 -15.70 27.62
CA PRO A 437 18.88 -16.63 26.58
C PRO A 437 17.71 -17.26 25.80
N ALA A 438 18.00 -17.75 24.59
CA ALA A 438 17.03 -18.45 23.78
C ALA A 438 16.77 -19.86 24.33
N THR A 439 15.50 -20.20 24.53
CA THR A 439 15.05 -21.49 25.09
C THR A 439 14.55 -22.48 24.02
N SER A 440 14.37 -22.02 22.78
CA SER A 440 13.84 -22.82 21.67
C SER A 440 14.96 -23.36 20.78
N SER A 441 14.90 -24.66 20.46
CA SER A 441 15.80 -25.31 19.50
C SER A 441 15.65 -24.79 18.06
N VAL A 442 14.54 -24.11 17.74
CA VAL A 442 14.24 -23.55 16.42
C VAL A 442 14.83 -22.15 16.22
N ILE A 443 15.09 -21.42 17.33
CA ILE A 443 15.70 -20.08 17.31
C ILE A 443 17.01 -20.16 18.11
N PRO A 444 18.10 -20.67 17.51
CA PRO A 444 19.28 -21.08 18.25
C PRO A 444 20.17 -19.92 18.74
N SER A 445 19.98 -18.70 18.23
CA SER A 445 20.81 -17.53 18.59
C SER A 445 20.02 -16.47 19.36
N PRO A 446 20.66 -15.79 20.35
CA PRO A 446 20.08 -14.60 20.99
C PRO A 446 19.77 -13.49 19.98
N GLU A 447 20.55 -13.37 18.90
CA GLU A 447 20.35 -12.41 17.80
C GLU A 447 19.05 -12.73 17.05
N GLY A 448 18.80 -14.01 16.79
CA GLY A 448 17.55 -14.50 16.19
C GLY A 448 16.34 -14.22 17.07
N LYS A 449 16.43 -14.50 18.38
CA LYS A 449 15.39 -14.15 19.35
C LYS A 449 15.10 -12.64 19.32
N ARG A 450 16.14 -11.81 19.40
CA ARG A 450 16.02 -10.34 19.34
C ARG A 450 15.39 -9.85 18.03
N SER A 451 15.76 -10.43 16.89
CA SER A 451 15.22 -10.06 15.58
C SER A 451 13.75 -10.48 15.40
N VAL A 452 13.36 -11.70 15.81
CA VAL A 452 11.95 -12.14 15.84
C VAL A 452 11.12 -11.26 16.79
N MET A 453 11.63 -10.91 17.97
CA MET A 453 10.94 -10.01 18.90
C MET A 453 10.75 -8.59 18.35
N LYS A 454 11.70 -8.06 17.56
CA LYS A 454 11.57 -6.77 16.85
C LYS A 454 10.53 -6.86 15.73
N LEU A 455 10.54 -7.94 14.94
CA LEU A 455 9.55 -8.16 13.87
C LEU A 455 8.12 -8.24 14.44
N ALA A 456 7.94 -8.93 15.56
CA ALA A 456 6.66 -9.05 16.26
C ALA A 456 6.20 -7.70 16.87
N GLN A 457 7.10 -6.93 17.48
CA GLN A 457 6.78 -5.58 17.98
C GLN A 457 6.31 -4.64 16.87
N ARG A 458 6.97 -4.69 15.70
CA ARG A 458 6.57 -3.91 14.52
C ARG A 458 5.21 -4.34 13.97
N MET A 459 4.91 -5.64 14.00
CA MET A 459 3.60 -6.21 13.66
C MET A 459 2.49 -5.69 14.60
N VAL A 460 2.73 -5.67 15.91
CA VAL A 460 1.78 -5.10 16.90
C VAL A 460 1.60 -3.60 16.69
N SER A 461 2.68 -2.84 16.48
CA SER A 461 2.59 -1.39 16.22
C SER A 461 1.79 -1.07 14.95
N ASN A 462 2.02 -1.82 13.87
CA ASN A 462 1.26 -1.69 12.63
C ASN A 462 -0.23 -2.01 12.83
N PHE A 463 -0.57 -3.04 13.61
CA PHE A 463 -1.95 -3.36 13.97
C PHE A 463 -2.63 -2.23 14.74
N CYS A 464 -2.00 -1.70 15.79
CA CYS A 464 -2.56 -0.62 16.60
C CYS A 464 -2.87 0.62 15.74
N LEU A 465 -1.91 1.05 14.91
CA LEU A 465 -2.07 2.16 13.95
C LEU A 465 -3.20 1.92 12.96
N SER A 466 -3.39 0.67 12.53
CA SER A 466 -4.44 0.29 11.57
C SER A 466 -5.85 0.42 12.15
N VAL A 467 -6.01 0.18 13.45
CA VAL A 467 -7.31 0.03 14.12
C VAL A 467 -7.80 1.33 14.77
N GLY A 468 -6.90 2.16 15.30
CA GLY A 468 -7.23 3.43 15.95
C GLY A 468 -7.74 4.52 14.97
N THR A 469 -8.48 5.51 15.47
CA THR A 469 -9.16 6.53 14.64
C THR A 469 -8.29 7.70 14.17
N SER A 470 -6.95 7.61 14.22
CA SER A 470 -6.07 8.75 13.91
C SER A 470 -6.33 9.34 12.52
N ASN A 471 -6.70 10.62 12.50
CA ASN A 471 -7.01 11.37 11.29
C ASN A 471 -5.83 12.20 10.76
N ASN A 472 -4.80 12.43 11.58
CA ASN A 472 -3.96 13.63 11.40
C ASN A 472 -2.49 13.39 11.00
N THR A 473 -2.12 12.20 10.51
CA THR A 473 -0.73 11.95 10.06
C THR A 473 -0.58 11.44 8.62
N ARG A 474 -0.04 12.36 7.80
CA ARG A 474 0.51 12.19 6.43
C ARG A 474 -0.49 11.80 5.33
N SER A 475 -1.20 12.81 4.82
CA SER A 475 -1.54 13.03 3.38
C SER A 475 -2.04 11.84 2.54
N SER A 476 -2.58 10.81 3.16
CA SER A 476 -2.84 9.52 2.50
C SER A 476 -3.78 8.59 3.26
N THR A 477 -4.04 8.83 4.56
CA THR A 477 -5.12 8.16 5.28
C THR A 477 -6.48 8.66 4.80
N VAL A 478 -7.00 8.03 3.74
CA VAL A 478 -8.42 8.21 3.40
C VAL A 478 -9.22 7.28 4.29
N VAL A 479 -10.06 7.90 5.12
CA VAL A 479 -11.03 7.23 5.98
C VAL A 479 -12.35 7.17 5.21
N SER A 480 -12.81 5.97 4.87
CA SER A 480 -14.21 5.80 4.51
C SER A 480 -15.06 6.04 5.75
N GLY A 481 -16.11 6.86 5.65
CA GLY A 481 -17.06 7.05 6.75
C GLY A 481 -17.67 5.72 7.19
N MET A 482 -18.09 5.61 8.44
CA MET A 482 -18.62 4.34 8.95
C MET A 482 -19.84 3.89 8.12
N ASN A 483 -19.72 2.73 7.47
CA ASN A 483 -20.82 2.09 6.77
C ASN A 483 -21.92 1.68 7.77
N GLU A 484 -23.13 1.39 7.30
CA GLU A 484 -24.28 0.93 8.13
C GLU A 484 -23.96 -0.27 9.05
N PHE A 485 -22.90 -1.03 8.72
CA PHE A 485 -22.43 -2.20 9.47
C PHE A 485 -21.29 -1.92 10.47
N GLY A 486 -20.94 -0.66 10.75
CA GLY A 486 -19.92 -0.32 11.76
C GLY A 486 -18.50 -0.74 11.38
N ILE A 487 -18.20 -0.86 10.09
CA ILE A 487 -16.87 -1.17 9.57
C ILE A 487 -16.17 0.15 9.19
N ARG A 488 -14.91 0.33 9.60
CA ARG A 488 -14.04 1.43 9.19
C ARG A 488 -12.89 0.88 8.36
N VAL A 489 -12.62 1.52 7.23
CA VAL A 489 -11.49 1.20 6.35
C VAL A 489 -10.43 2.29 6.50
N THR A 490 -9.21 1.89 6.82
CA THR A 490 -8.04 2.76 7.03
C THR A 490 -6.92 2.41 6.06
N SER A 491 -6.18 3.45 5.67
CA SER A 491 -5.03 3.33 4.80
C SER A 491 -3.85 4.09 5.41
N TYR A 492 -2.66 3.50 5.48
CA TYR A 492 -1.50 4.20 6.04
C TYR A 492 -0.22 3.87 5.27
N LYS A 493 0.68 4.86 5.13
CA LYS A 493 1.98 4.63 4.49
C LYS A 493 2.97 4.13 5.53
N SER A 494 3.35 2.85 5.43
CA SER A 494 4.42 2.28 6.26
C SER A 494 5.73 3.03 6.03
N GLN A 495 6.43 3.38 7.11
CA GLN A 495 7.72 4.07 7.03
C GLN A 495 8.90 3.12 6.73
N HIS A 496 8.68 1.81 6.80
CA HIS A 496 9.73 0.79 6.76
C HIS A 496 9.53 -0.29 5.70
N GLU A 497 8.41 -0.29 4.97
CA GLU A 497 8.18 -1.23 3.86
C GLU A 497 8.67 -0.64 2.51
N PRO A 498 8.96 -1.50 1.51
CA PRO A 498 9.30 -1.05 0.16
C PRO A 498 8.12 -0.34 -0.53
N ASN A 499 8.00 0.98 -0.32
CA ASN A 499 7.09 1.91 -1.00
C ASN A 499 5.64 1.40 -1.19
N GLY A 500 5.10 0.75 -0.15
CA GLY A 500 3.69 0.38 -0.03
C GLY A 500 2.92 1.34 0.88
N MET A 501 1.61 1.40 0.66
CA MET A 501 0.65 1.84 1.68
C MET A 501 -0.21 0.61 2.02
N VAL A 502 -0.62 0.49 3.27
CA VAL A 502 -1.29 -0.69 3.81
C VAL A 502 -2.75 -0.36 4.10
N LEU A 503 -3.66 -1.27 3.73
CA LEU A 503 -5.10 -1.15 3.99
C LEU A 503 -5.54 -2.11 5.10
N CYS A 504 -6.27 -1.59 6.08
CA CYS A 504 -6.97 -2.39 7.09
C CYS A 504 -8.47 -2.10 7.05
N ALA A 505 -9.28 -3.12 7.28
CA ALA A 505 -10.68 -3.00 7.67
C ALA A 505 -10.79 -3.39 9.15
N ALA A 506 -11.31 -2.47 9.97
CA ALA A 506 -11.52 -2.66 11.40
C ALA A 506 -13.00 -2.52 11.75
N THR A 507 -13.49 -3.34 12.69
CA THR A 507 -14.85 -3.24 13.25
C THR A 507 -14.87 -3.70 14.70
N SER A 508 -15.83 -3.23 15.47
CA SER A 508 -15.96 -3.55 16.89
C SER A 508 -17.36 -4.01 17.26
N PHE A 509 -17.44 -5.00 18.14
CA PHE A 509 -18.69 -5.54 18.68
C PHE A 509 -18.52 -5.94 20.16
N TRP A 510 -19.63 -6.25 20.83
CA TRP A 510 -19.66 -6.68 22.22
C TRP A 510 -20.09 -8.15 22.33
N LEU A 511 -19.51 -8.90 23.28
CA LEU A 511 -19.95 -10.25 23.67
C LEU A 511 -20.23 -10.33 25.18
N PRO A 512 -21.26 -11.09 25.62
CA PRO A 512 -21.57 -11.36 27.03
C PRO A 512 -20.63 -12.41 27.65
N VAL A 513 -19.32 -12.28 27.42
CA VAL A 513 -18.28 -13.23 27.81
C VAL A 513 -17.10 -12.44 28.37
N SER A 514 -16.41 -12.94 29.40
CA SER A 514 -15.31 -12.20 30.02
C SER A 514 -14.08 -12.09 29.08
N PRO A 515 -13.30 -10.99 29.14
CA PRO A 515 -12.16 -10.77 28.26
C PRO A 515 -11.12 -11.91 28.28
N LEU A 516 -10.91 -12.53 29.44
CA LEU A 516 -9.98 -13.64 29.60
C LEU A 516 -10.43 -14.92 28.87
N ILE A 517 -11.73 -15.21 28.83
CA ILE A 517 -12.28 -16.35 28.08
C ILE A 517 -12.12 -16.12 26.58
N VAL A 518 -12.43 -14.91 26.10
CA VAL A 518 -12.25 -14.53 24.69
C VAL A 518 -10.78 -14.62 24.29
N PHE A 519 -9.88 -14.05 25.11
CA PHE A 519 -8.43 -14.14 24.88
C PHE A 519 -7.93 -15.58 24.78
N ASN A 520 -8.33 -16.45 25.73
CA ASN A 520 -7.95 -17.86 25.71
C ASN A 520 -8.49 -18.59 24.47
N PHE A 521 -9.72 -18.31 24.04
CA PHE A 521 -10.31 -18.85 22.80
C PHE A 521 -9.57 -18.39 21.53
N LEU A 522 -9.04 -17.17 21.50
CA LEU A 522 -8.23 -16.66 20.39
C LEU A 522 -6.77 -17.16 20.44
N LYS A 523 -6.26 -17.55 21.61
CA LYS A 523 -4.88 -18.05 21.75
C LYS A 523 -4.74 -19.56 21.53
N ASP A 524 -5.78 -20.36 21.78
CA ASP A 524 -5.73 -21.83 21.71
C ASP A 524 -5.64 -22.35 20.26
N GLU A 525 -4.62 -23.17 20.00
CA GLU A 525 -4.37 -23.84 18.72
C GLU A 525 -5.53 -24.76 18.28
N ARG A 526 -6.33 -25.26 19.23
CA ARG A 526 -7.47 -26.17 18.99
C ARG A 526 -8.73 -25.43 18.53
N THR A 527 -8.93 -24.20 19.00
CA THR A 527 -10.07 -23.34 18.62
C THR A 527 -9.72 -22.49 17.40
N ARG A 528 -8.44 -22.22 17.15
CA ARG A 528 -7.92 -21.47 16.00
C ARG A 528 -8.58 -21.80 14.65
N PRO A 529 -8.80 -23.09 14.27
CA PRO A 529 -9.39 -23.43 12.96
C PRO A 529 -10.86 -23.03 12.82
N GLN A 530 -11.55 -22.72 13.92
CA GLN A 530 -12.96 -22.33 13.94
C GLN A 530 -13.18 -20.88 13.47
N TRP A 531 -12.14 -20.05 13.48
CA TRP A 531 -12.24 -18.62 13.22
C TRP A 531 -11.15 -18.05 12.30
N ASP A 532 -9.96 -18.68 12.21
CA ASP A 532 -8.88 -18.15 11.38
C ASP A 532 -9.10 -18.44 9.89
N VAL A 533 -9.46 -17.38 9.18
CA VAL A 533 -9.72 -17.38 7.73
C VAL A 533 -8.49 -17.79 6.91
N LEU A 534 -7.26 -17.61 7.42
CA LEU A 534 -6.03 -18.03 6.72
C LEU A 534 -5.86 -19.56 6.68
N LEU A 535 -6.55 -20.28 7.57
CA LEU A 535 -6.37 -21.72 7.77
C LEU A 535 -7.51 -22.56 7.19
N ASN A 536 -8.69 -21.97 6.95
CA ASN A 536 -9.85 -22.62 6.33
C ASN A 536 -10.19 -23.99 6.97
N GLY A 537 -10.24 -24.03 8.31
CA GLY A 537 -10.48 -25.26 9.09
C GLY A 537 -9.28 -26.19 9.28
N SER A 538 -8.10 -25.86 8.75
CA SER A 538 -6.86 -26.61 8.96
C SER A 538 -6.36 -26.56 10.41
N SER A 539 -5.88 -27.68 10.94
CA SER A 539 -5.23 -27.75 12.25
C SER A 539 -3.89 -26.99 12.28
N VAL A 540 -3.53 -26.48 13.46
CA VAL A 540 -2.30 -25.71 13.70
C VAL A 540 -1.39 -26.45 14.67
N GLN A 541 -0.09 -26.19 14.57
CA GLN A 541 0.90 -26.54 15.59
C GLN A 541 1.83 -25.34 15.86
N GLU A 542 2.11 -25.05 17.12
CA GLU A 542 3.20 -24.17 17.53
C GLU A 542 4.57 -24.84 17.31
N VAL A 543 5.42 -24.17 16.53
CA VAL A 543 6.76 -24.63 16.14
C VAL A 543 7.85 -23.98 16.99
N ALA A 544 7.62 -22.75 17.46
CA ALA A 544 8.51 -22.07 18.40
C ALA A 544 7.72 -21.13 19.32
N HIS A 545 8.19 -21.06 20.56
CA HIS A 545 7.64 -20.24 21.63
C HIS A 545 8.70 -19.24 22.14
N ILE A 546 8.31 -17.99 22.36
CA ILE A 546 9.11 -17.00 23.09
C ILE A 546 8.19 -16.35 24.13
N ALA A 547 8.42 -16.61 25.42
CA ALA A 547 7.73 -15.87 26.48
C ALA A 547 8.14 -14.38 26.40
N ASN A 548 7.17 -13.47 26.54
CA ASN A 548 7.41 -12.03 26.47
C ASN A 548 6.84 -11.24 27.66
N GLY A 549 6.42 -11.94 28.72
CA GLY A 549 5.96 -11.40 29.99
C GLY A 549 5.84 -12.48 31.07
N SER A 550 5.47 -12.08 32.29
CA SER A 550 5.31 -12.98 33.43
C SER A 550 4.05 -13.87 33.34
N HIS A 551 3.01 -13.38 32.68
CA HIS A 551 1.77 -14.12 32.46
C HIS A 551 1.92 -15.13 31.30
N PRO A 552 1.48 -16.40 31.43
CA PRO A 552 1.70 -17.45 30.40
C PRO A 552 0.95 -17.22 29.07
N GLY A 553 0.04 -16.25 29.02
CA GLY A 553 -0.56 -15.77 27.77
C GLY A 553 0.31 -14.78 26.98
N ASN A 554 1.34 -14.22 27.62
CA ASN A 554 2.22 -13.19 27.06
C ASN A 554 3.38 -13.89 26.35
N CYS A 555 3.21 -14.12 25.06
CA CYS A 555 4.15 -14.87 24.23
C CYS A 555 4.12 -14.44 22.76
N ILE A 556 5.24 -14.72 22.08
CA ILE A 556 5.35 -14.73 20.62
C ILE A 556 5.43 -16.19 20.17
N SER A 557 4.51 -16.58 19.30
CA SER A 557 4.36 -17.93 18.77
C SER A 557 4.65 -17.95 17.27
N ILE A 558 5.37 -18.96 16.81
CA ILE A 558 5.51 -19.29 15.39
C ILE A 558 4.64 -20.52 15.13
N LEU A 559 3.56 -20.34 14.38
CA LEU A 559 2.55 -21.36 14.13
C LEU A 559 2.68 -21.91 12.69
N ARG A 560 2.39 -23.21 12.51
CA ARG A 560 2.33 -23.90 11.20
C ARG A 560 0.94 -24.51 10.99
N GLY A 561 0.32 -24.20 9.85
CA GLY A 561 -0.96 -24.79 9.45
C GLY A 561 -0.78 -26.06 8.62
N PHE A 562 -1.45 -27.15 9.00
CA PHE A 562 -1.45 -28.42 8.27
C PHE A 562 -2.72 -28.59 7.46
N ASN A 563 -2.60 -28.51 6.14
CA ASN A 563 -3.73 -28.66 5.23
C ASN A 563 -3.70 -30.08 4.62
N ALA A 564 -4.79 -30.85 4.80
CA ALA A 564 -4.82 -32.28 4.48
C ALA A 564 -4.71 -32.60 2.97
N SER A 565 -4.84 -31.60 2.10
CA SER A 565 -4.86 -31.71 0.64
C SER A 565 -3.56 -31.29 -0.06
N SER A 566 -2.57 -30.73 0.65
CA SER A 566 -1.32 -30.27 0.02
C SER A 566 -0.06 -30.59 0.84
N SER A 567 0.81 -31.44 0.27
CA SER A 567 2.09 -31.85 0.86
C SER A 567 3.19 -30.77 0.84
N GLN A 568 2.84 -29.49 0.63
CA GLN A 568 3.77 -28.37 0.44
C GLN A 568 3.26 -27.02 1.00
N ASN A 569 2.42 -27.01 2.03
CA ASN A 569 1.98 -25.74 2.63
C ASN A 569 3.08 -25.12 3.53
N ASN A 570 4.01 -24.36 2.93
CA ASN A 570 5.15 -23.71 3.60
C ASN A 570 4.79 -22.42 4.39
N MET A 571 3.50 -22.11 4.54
CA MET A 571 3.03 -20.89 5.18
C MET A 571 3.14 -21.00 6.71
N LEU A 572 3.87 -20.05 7.31
CA LEU A 572 4.00 -19.91 8.76
C LEU A 572 3.26 -18.65 9.20
N ILE A 573 2.80 -18.63 10.46
CA ILE A 573 2.12 -17.47 11.05
C ILE A 573 2.95 -17.02 12.25
N LEU A 574 3.45 -15.80 12.21
CA LEU A 574 4.01 -15.15 13.39
C LEU A 574 2.85 -14.53 14.17
N GLN A 575 2.76 -14.82 15.47
CA GLN A 575 1.75 -14.29 16.37
C GLN A 575 2.43 -13.67 17.61
N GLU A 576 1.91 -12.53 18.06
CA GLU A 576 2.17 -12.00 19.40
C GLU A 576 0.82 -11.90 20.14
N SER A 577 0.73 -12.58 21.28
CA SER A 577 -0.42 -12.49 22.18
C SER A 577 0.02 -11.88 23.50
N CYS A 578 -0.80 -10.99 24.06
CA CYS A 578 -0.55 -10.43 25.37
C CYS A 578 -1.83 -10.00 26.09
N VAL A 579 -1.80 -10.00 27.42
CA VAL A 579 -2.90 -9.63 28.30
C VAL A 579 -2.35 -8.93 29.56
N ASP A 580 -3.08 -7.91 30.01
CA ASP A 580 -2.86 -7.15 31.24
C ASP A 580 -4.23 -6.68 31.82
N SER A 581 -4.26 -5.87 32.88
CA SER A 581 -5.55 -5.45 33.48
C SER A 581 -6.38 -4.51 32.61
N SER A 582 -5.79 -3.91 31.58
CA SER A 582 -6.49 -3.01 30.65
C SER A 582 -7.17 -3.73 29.48
N GLY A 583 -6.76 -4.97 29.19
CA GLY A 583 -7.28 -5.78 28.10
C GLY A 583 -6.26 -6.78 27.56
N SER A 584 -6.48 -7.23 26.33
CA SER A 584 -5.58 -8.16 25.65
C SER A 584 -5.53 -7.94 24.13
N LEU A 585 -4.47 -8.44 23.52
CA LEU A 585 -4.21 -8.42 22.09
C LEU A 585 -3.85 -9.82 21.60
N VAL A 586 -4.35 -10.19 20.43
CA VAL A 586 -3.86 -11.34 19.65
C VAL A 586 -3.65 -10.86 18.22
N VAL A 587 -2.40 -10.58 17.87
CA VAL A 587 -2.00 -10.02 16.56
C VAL A 587 -1.14 -11.05 15.83
N TYR A 588 -1.39 -11.24 14.54
CA TYR A 588 -0.67 -12.23 13.73
C TYR A 588 -0.50 -11.78 12.28
N THR A 589 0.57 -12.25 11.63
CA THR A 589 0.81 -12.08 10.19
C THR A 589 1.25 -13.41 9.59
N PRO A 590 0.75 -13.80 8.40
CA PRO A 590 1.39 -14.84 7.62
C PRO A 590 2.78 -14.36 7.19
N LEU A 591 3.73 -15.30 7.13
CA LEU A 591 5.08 -15.13 6.60
C LEU A 591 5.45 -16.36 5.76
N ASP A 592 6.29 -16.15 4.76
CA ASP A 592 6.96 -17.26 4.08
C ASP A 592 8.15 -17.77 4.90
N LEU A 593 8.61 -18.98 4.56
CA LEU A 593 9.74 -19.62 5.23
C LEU A 593 11.05 -18.80 5.08
N PRO A 594 11.38 -18.21 3.91
CA PRO A 594 12.53 -17.30 3.77
C PRO A 594 12.51 -16.09 4.71
N ALA A 595 11.42 -15.32 4.78
CA ALA A 595 11.30 -14.15 5.65
C ALA A 595 11.50 -14.52 7.12
N LEU A 596 10.86 -15.60 7.55
CA LEU A 596 11.01 -16.06 8.92
C LEU A 596 12.44 -16.58 9.21
N ASN A 597 13.08 -17.28 8.26
CA ASN A 597 14.47 -17.72 8.41
C ASN A 597 15.44 -16.54 8.53
N MET A 598 15.21 -15.44 7.79
CA MET A 598 16.01 -14.22 7.95
C MET A 598 15.89 -13.66 9.37
N ALA A 599 14.66 -13.54 9.90
CA ALA A 599 14.42 -13.12 11.28
C ALA A 599 15.07 -14.08 12.31
N MET A 600 14.85 -15.39 12.20
CA MET A 600 15.42 -16.39 13.11
C MET A 600 16.96 -16.48 13.05
N SER A 601 17.58 -16.05 11.95
CA SER A 601 19.03 -15.97 11.81
C SER A 601 19.65 -14.69 12.39
N GLY A 602 18.84 -13.74 12.89
CA GLY A 602 19.31 -12.47 13.44
C GLY A 602 19.63 -11.40 12.40
N GLN A 603 19.25 -11.60 11.13
CA GLN A 603 19.39 -10.57 10.10
C GLN A 603 18.41 -9.40 10.34
N ASP A 604 18.65 -8.28 9.66
CA ASP A 604 17.69 -7.18 9.63
C ASP A 604 16.36 -7.66 9.02
N THR A 605 15.26 -7.27 9.64
CA THR A 605 13.88 -7.58 9.23
C THR A 605 13.15 -6.35 8.69
N SER A 606 13.81 -5.19 8.61
CA SER A 606 13.20 -3.92 8.18
C SER A 606 12.46 -4.03 6.84
N TYR A 607 13.02 -4.76 5.87
CA TYR A 607 12.45 -4.94 4.53
C TYR A 607 11.41 -6.07 4.42
N ILE A 608 11.19 -6.88 5.46
CA ILE A 608 10.15 -7.92 5.45
C ILE A 608 8.78 -7.23 5.45
N PRO A 609 7.91 -7.42 4.43
CA PRO A 609 6.55 -6.89 4.45
C PRO A 609 5.73 -7.62 5.51
N ILE A 610 4.91 -6.90 6.27
CA ILE A 610 4.10 -7.48 7.35
C ILE A 610 2.67 -6.98 7.30
N LEU A 611 1.73 -7.91 7.23
CA LEU A 611 0.31 -7.62 7.03
C LEU A 611 -0.50 -8.07 8.26
N PRO A 612 -0.31 -7.42 9.43
CA PRO A 612 -0.97 -7.85 10.67
C PRO A 612 -2.49 -7.80 10.59
N SER A 613 -3.10 -8.93 10.92
CA SER A 613 -4.50 -9.03 11.32
C SER A 613 -4.57 -9.41 12.80
N GLY A 614 -5.70 -9.21 13.46
CA GLY A 614 -5.78 -9.49 14.89
C GLY A 614 -6.99 -8.95 15.61
N PHE A 615 -6.95 -9.11 16.92
CA PHE A 615 -8.01 -8.77 17.86
C PHE A 615 -7.45 -7.91 18.99
N ALA A 616 -8.20 -6.86 19.34
CA ALA A 616 -8.10 -6.20 20.63
C ALA A 616 -9.34 -6.53 21.46
N VAL A 617 -9.15 -6.95 22.70
CA VAL A 617 -10.24 -7.33 23.62
C VAL A 617 -10.11 -6.52 24.90
N SER A 618 -11.14 -5.74 25.21
CA SER A 618 -11.20 -4.86 26.38
C SER A 618 -12.41 -5.21 27.26
N PRO A 619 -12.36 -4.97 28.58
CA PRO A 619 -13.54 -5.08 29.45
C PRO A 619 -14.59 -4.04 29.05
N ASP A 620 -15.87 -4.41 29.07
CA ASP A 620 -16.96 -3.48 28.72
C ASP A 620 -17.19 -2.34 29.73
N GLY A 621 -16.72 -2.50 30.96
CA GLY A 621 -16.87 -1.54 32.06
C GLY A 621 -18.19 -1.67 32.83
N SER A 622 -19.03 -2.66 32.51
CA SER A 622 -20.29 -2.88 33.21
C SER A 622 -20.10 -3.50 34.59
N LYS A 623 -20.83 -3.00 35.58
CA LYS A 623 -20.88 -3.54 36.96
C LYS A 623 -22.13 -4.41 37.21
N ASN A 624 -22.84 -4.81 36.15
CA ASN A 624 -24.15 -5.46 36.28
C ASN A 624 -24.04 -6.93 36.72
N ASN A 625 -24.25 -7.18 38.01
CA ASN A 625 -24.44 -8.50 38.63
C ASN A 625 -25.74 -9.22 38.20
N GLN A 626 -26.16 -9.14 36.93
CA GLN A 626 -27.44 -9.66 36.43
C GLN A 626 -27.33 -10.86 35.47
N ILE A 627 -26.14 -11.37 35.19
CA ILE A 627 -25.97 -12.67 34.51
C ILE A 627 -25.83 -13.76 35.60
N PRO A 628 -26.73 -14.76 35.68
CA PRO A 628 -26.59 -15.85 36.64
C PRO A 628 -25.28 -16.60 36.48
N GLU A 629 -24.55 -16.81 37.58
CA GLU A 629 -23.27 -17.51 37.57
C GLU A 629 -23.39 -18.93 37.00
N LEU A 630 -22.86 -19.16 35.80
CA LEU A 630 -22.34 -20.48 35.45
C LEU A 630 -21.07 -20.71 36.26
N LYS A 631 -21.23 -21.24 37.47
CA LYS A 631 -20.14 -21.59 38.38
C LYS A 631 -19.24 -22.65 37.74
N VAL A 632 -18.14 -22.19 37.14
CA VAL A 632 -16.96 -23.01 36.87
C VAL A 632 -16.10 -22.96 38.13
N GLU A 633 -15.82 -24.13 38.73
CA GLU A 633 -15.00 -24.20 39.93
C GLU A 633 -13.52 -23.91 39.61
N GLY A 634 -13.03 -22.72 40.01
CA GLY A 634 -11.61 -22.41 40.06
C GLY A 634 -11.21 -21.08 39.42
N GLY A 635 -11.02 -20.04 40.26
CA GLY A 635 -10.41 -18.76 39.86
C GLY A 635 -11.43 -17.61 39.74
N GLY A 636 -11.36 -16.65 40.68
CA GLY A 636 -12.30 -15.52 40.72
C GLY A 636 -12.00 -14.45 39.66
N GLY A 637 -13.02 -14.07 38.90
CA GLY A 637 -13.03 -12.92 37.99
C GLY A 637 -14.48 -12.50 37.73
N GLY A 638 -14.80 -11.21 37.92
CA GLY A 638 -16.18 -10.72 37.91
C GLY A 638 -16.91 -10.83 36.57
N GLY A 639 -18.24 -11.00 36.62
CA GLY A 639 -19.10 -11.17 35.44
C GLY A 639 -19.34 -9.86 34.67
N GLY A 640 -18.41 -9.49 33.80
CA GLY A 640 -18.55 -8.45 32.78
C GLY A 640 -18.34 -9.00 31.37
N GLY A 641 -18.83 -8.27 30.35
CA GLY A 641 -18.67 -8.61 28.94
C GLY A 641 -17.37 -8.10 28.33
N SER A 642 -17.17 -8.41 27.05
CA SER A 642 -16.00 -8.05 26.25
C SER A 642 -16.36 -7.13 25.11
N LEU A 643 -15.62 -6.03 24.98
CA LEU A 643 -15.55 -5.24 23.77
C LEU A 643 -14.43 -5.80 22.89
N ILE A 644 -14.77 -6.26 21.70
CA ILE A 644 -13.84 -6.89 20.76
C ILE A 644 -13.75 -6.03 19.52
N THR A 645 -12.54 -5.58 19.20
CA THR A 645 -12.22 -4.97 17.91
C THR A 645 -11.41 -5.96 17.08
N VAL A 646 -11.82 -6.17 15.84
CA VAL A 646 -11.11 -7.03 14.88
C VAL A 646 -10.57 -6.18 13.75
N GLY A 647 -9.29 -6.34 13.42
CA GLY A 647 -8.65 -5.70 12.27
C GLY A 647 -8.13 -6.75 11.30
N PHE A 648 -8.47 -6.61 10.01
CA PHE A 648 -7.99 -7.47 8.93
C PHE A 648 -7.40 -6.65 7.79
N GLN A 649 -6.33 -7.15 7.20
CA GLN A 649 -5.79 -6.57 5.97
C GLN A 649 -6.34 -7.24 4.72
N ILE A 650 -6.59 -6.44 3.69
CA ILE A 650 -7.27 -6.88 2.48
C ILE A 650 -6.34 -6.67 1.27
N MET A 651 -5.82 -7.77 0.73
CA MET A 651 -5.07 -7.78 -0.53
C MET A 651 -6.03 -7.83 -1.71
N ILE A 652 -5.91 -6.87 -2.62
CA ILE A 652 -6.68 -6.81 -3.88
C ILE A 652 -5.73 -6.92 -5.07
N PHE A 653 -5.90 -7.96 -5.89
CA PHE A 653 -5.19 -8.11 -7.15
C PHE A 653 -5.90 -7.35 -8.27
N VAL A 654 -5.23 -6.38 -8.88
CA VAL A 654 -5.73 -5.68 -10.07
C VAL A 654 -4.96 -6.17 -11.29
N ALA A 655 -5.51 -7.16 -12.00
CA ALA A 655 -4.91 -7.65 -13.22
C ALA A 655 -4.98 -6.56 -14.30
N GLY A 656 -3.86 -6.29 -15.00
CA GLY A 656 -3.83 -5.27 -16.06
C GLY A 656 -3.73 -3.83 -15.56
N HIS A 657 -3.23 -3.62 -14.34
CA HIS A 657 -3.17 -2.34 -13.62
C HIS A 657 -2.54 -1.12 -14.35
N ARG A 658 -1.83 -1.33 -15.46
CA ARG A 658 -1.22 -0.25 -16.27
C ARG A 658 -2.06 0.19 -17.47
N GLY A 659 -3.09 -0.56 -17.85
CA GLY A 659 -4.02 -0.15 -18.91
C GLY A 659 -4.96 0.96 -18.45
N LEU A 660 -5.68 1.59 -19.39
CA LEU A 660 -6.70 2.62 -19.14
C LEU A 660 -7.55 2.31 -17.89
N VAL A 661 -8.32 1.22 -17.93
CA VAL A 661 -9.24 0.82 -16.86
C VAL A 661 -8.52 0.37 -15.60
N GLY A 662 -7.50 -0.50 -15.71
CA GLY A 662 -6.76 -0.99 -14.55
C GLY A 662 -6.06 0.14 -13.78
N SER A 663 -5.55 1.15 -14.47
CA SER A 663 -4.89 2.31 -13.86
C SER A 663 -5.89 3.24 -13.17
N ALA A 664 -7.08 3.42 -13.74
CA ALA A 664 -8.17 4.16 -13.12
C ALA A 664 -8.69 3.45 -11.86
N ILE A 665 -8.86 2.13 -11.92
CA ILE A 665 -9.21 1.31 -10.75
C ILE A 665 -8.14 1.42 -9.67
N VAL A 666 -6.85 1.38 -10.02
CA VAL A 666 -5.77 1.64 -9.05
C VAL A 666 -5.81 3.06 -8.48
N ARG A 667 -6.09 4.10 -9.28
CA ARG A 667 -6.28 5.47 -8.77
C ARG A 667 -7.46 5.55 -7.81
N LYS A 668 -8.62 5.02 -8.18
CA LYS A 668 -9.85 5.05 -7.40
C LYS A 668 -9.75 4.23 -6.12
N LEU A 669 -9.15 3.04 -6.19
CA LEU A 669 -8.81 2.24 -5.03
C LEU A 669 -7.92 3.04 -4.07
N ARG A 670 -6.84 3.68 -4.55
CA ARG A 670 -5.98 4.54 -3.72
C ARG A 670 -6.71 5.78 -3.18
N GLU A 671 -7.61 6.38 -3.96
CA GLU A 671 -8.48 7.48 -3.54
C GLU A 671 -9.43 7.05 -2.41
N TYR A 672 -9.88 5.80 -2.39
CA TYR A 672 -10.61 5.19 -1.27
C TYR A 672 -9.68 4.52 -0.23
N GLY A 673 -8.38 4.79 -0.27
CA GLY A 673 -7.38 4.24 0.64
C GLY A 673 -6.83 2.85 0.31
N PHE A 674 -7.48 2.05 -0.55
CA PHE A 674 -7.00 0.72 -0.94
C PHE A 674 -5.65 0.80 -1.65
N THR A 675 -4.63 0.29 -0.98
CA THR A 675 -3.24 0.66 -1.31
C THR A 675 -2.27 -0.51 -1.24
N ASN A 676 -2.56 -1.53 -0.43
CA ASN A 676 -1.92 -2.84 -0.53
C ASN A 676 -2.52 -3.62 -1.72
N LEU A 677 -2.36 -3.00 -2.89
CA LEU A 677 -2.80 -3.56 -4.15
C LEU A 677 -1.70 -4.49 -4.64
N LEU A 678 -2.07 -5.75 -4.83
CA LEU A 678 -1.19 -6.70 -5.47
C LEU A 678 -1.15 -6.35 -6.95
N LEU A 679 -0.04 -5.78 -7.39
CA LEU A 679 0.17 -5.31 -8.77
C LEU A 679 1.34 -6.09 -9.39
N ARG A 680 1.13 -6.63 -10.59
CA ARG A 680 2.19 -7.19 -11.44
C ARG A 680 2.10 -6.60 -12.83
N THR A 681 3.24 -6.26 -13.40
CA THR A 681 3.42 -5.90 -14.81
C THR A 681 3.49 -7.16 -15.66
N HIS A 682 3.28 -7.02 -16.98
CA HIS A 682 3.39 -8.15 -17.92
C HIS A 682 4.78 -8.83 -17.90
N SER A 683 5.84 -8.08 -17.55
CA SER A 683 7.20 -8.62 -17.41
C SER A 683 7.43 -9.41 -16.11
N GLU A 684 6.60 -9.17 -15.08
CA GLU A 684 6.67 -9.90 -13.80
C GLU A 684 5.68 -11.07 -13.76
N LEU A 685 4.60 -11.00 -14.55
CA LEU A 685 3.58 -12.03 -14.67
C LEU A 685 2.93 -12.00 -16.06
N ASP A 686 3.23 -13.00 -16.89
CA ASP A 686 2.49 -13.21 -18.14
C ASP A 686 1.19 -13.95 -17.84
N LEU A 687 0.07 -13.23 -17.91
CA LEU A 687 -1.26 -13.78 -17.63
C LEU A 687 -1.72 -14.83 -18.68
N THR A 688 -1.02 -14.98 -19.81
CA THR A 688 -1.28 -16.07 -20.77
C THR A 688 -0.60 -17.38 -20.38
N ASN A 689 0.44 -17.34 -19.56
CA ASN A 689 1.12 -18.53 -19.04
C ASN A 689 0.40 -19.06 -17.79
N GLN A 690 -0.23 -20.24 -17.93
CA GLN A 690 -0.95 -20.90 -16.85
C GLN A 690 -0.07 -21.14 -15.62
N SER A 691 1.16 -21.63 -15.80
CA SER A 691 2.06 -21.99 -14.70
C SER A 691 2.49 -20.79 -13.86
N ASP A 692 2.68 -19.63 -14.50
CA ASP A 692 3.08 -18.40 -13.81
C ASP A 692 1.90 -17.85 -12.99
N VAL A 693 0.69 -17.90 -13.55
CA VAL A 693 -0.54 -17.47 -12.86
C VAL A 693 -0.87 -18.39 -11.68
N GLU A 694 -0.79 -19.71 -11.84
CA GLU A 694 -1.00 -20.67 -10.75
C GLU A 694 0.01 -20.45 -9.61
N SER A 695 1.30 -20.30 -9.94
CA SER A 695 2.36 -20.04 -8.96
C SER A 695 2.16 -18.71 -8.21
N PHE A 696 1.73 -17.67 -8.93
CA PHE A 696 1.41 -16.36 -8.38
C PHE A 696 0.24 -16.42 -7.39
N PHE A 697 -0.87 -17.08 -7.76
CA PHE A 697 -2.03 -17.23 -6.85
C PHE A 697 -1.72 -18.12 -5.64
N ALA A 698 -0.90 -19.17 -5.81
CA ALA A 698 -0.45 -20.03 -4.71
C ALA A 698 0.43 -19.28 -3.69
N THR A 699 1.28 -18.35 -4.16
CA THR A 699 2.20 -17.56 -3.33
C THR A 699 1.48 -16.39 -2.66
N GLU A 700 0.79 -15.57 -3.43
CA GLU A 700 0.33 -14.23 -2.99
C GLU A 700 -1.08 -14.24 -2.39
N LYS A 701 -1.89 -15.26 -2.68
CA LYS A 701 -3.24 -15.51 -2.11
C LYS A 701 -4.11 -14.24 -1.92
N PRO A 702 -4.37 -13.45 -2.98
CA PRO A 702 -5.18 -12.24 -2.86
C PRO A 702 -6.61 -12.54 -2.38
N ALA A 703 -7.19 -11.69 -1.54
CA ALA A 703 -8.55 -11.87 -1.04
C ALA A 703 -9.60 -11.51 -2.09
N TYR A 704 -9.29 -10.53 -2.96
CA TYR A 704 -10.18 -10.04 -4.01
C TYR A 704 -9.42 -9.88 -5.33
N VAL A 705 -10.11 -10.09 -6.46
CA VAL A 705 -9.55 -9.92 -7.80
C VAL A 705 -10.41 -8.99 -8.64
N ILE A 706 -9.80 -8.02 -9.31
CA ILE A 706 -10.42 -7.23 -10.37
C ILE A 706 -9.67 -7.51 -11.67
N LEU A 707 -10.35 -8.19 -12.60
CA LEU A 707 -9.78 -8.65 -13.86
C LEU A 707 -9.99 -7.61 -14.96
N ALA A 708 -9.12 -6.60 -14.98
CA ALA A 708 -9.06 -5.53 -15.98
C ALA A 708 -8.05 -5.80 -17.12
N ALA A 709 -7.31 -6.92 -17.07
CA ALA A 709 -6.40 -7.35 -18.13
C ALA A 709 -7.17 -7.87 -19.36
N ALA A 710 -6.79 -7.39 -20.55
CA ALA A 710 -7.33 -7.83 -21.83
C ALA A 710 -6.41 -7.41 -22.99
N LYS A 711 -6.46 -8.12 -24.12
CA LYS A 711 -5.99 -7.58 -25.40
C LYS A 711 -7.13 -6.79 -26.05
N VAL A 712 -6.92 -5.49 -26.23
CA VAL A 712 -7.93 -4.50 -26.68
C VAL A 712 -7.34 -3.65 -27.81
N GLY A 713 -8.18 -3.15 -28.72
CA GLY A 713 -7.80 -2.21 -29.77
C GLY A 713 -8.99 -1.80 -30.64
N GLY A 714 -8.77 -0.84 -31.55
CA GLY A 714 -9.80 -0.34 -32.45
C GLY A 714 -10.19 -1.30 -33.60
N ILE A 715 -11.02 -0.80 -34.52
CA ILE A 715 -11.54 -1.54 -35.69
C ILE A 715 -10.43 -2.18 -36.51
N HIS A 716 -9.36 -1.43 -36.80
CA HIS A 716 -8.22 -1.95 -37.57
C HIS A 716 -7.56 -3.13 -36.86
N ALA A 717 -7.27 -3.00 -35.56
CA ALA A 717 -6.59 -4.03 -34.79
C ALA A 717 -7.40 -5.35 -34.71
N ASN A 718 -8.72 -5.28 -34.50
CA ASN A 718 -9.56 -6.48 -34.43
C ASN A 718 -9.63 -7.21 -35.79
N ASN A 719 -9.75 -6.47 -36.89
CA ASN A 719 -9.76 -7.05 -38.24
C ASN A 719 -8.39 -7.62 -38.66
N THR A 720 -7.29 -7.00 -38.26
CA THR A 720 -5.92 -7.43 -38.62
C THR A 720 -5.42 -8.61 -37.77
N TYR A 721 -5.81 -8.70 -36.49
CA TYR A 721 -5.27 -9.68 -35.53
C TYR A 721 -6.34 -10.58 -34.86
N PRO A 722 -7.36 -11.10 -35.57
CA PRO A 722 -8.52 -11.78 -34.95
C PRO A 722 -8.14 -12.98 -34.07
N ALA A 723 -7.13 -13.75 -34.50
CA ALA A 723 -6.62 -14.90 -33.74
C ALA A 723 -6.03 -14.50 -32.38
N ASP A 724 -5.26 -13.40 -32.33
CA ASP A 724 -4.70 -12.89 -31.07
C ASP A 724 -5.80 -12.41 -30.12
N PHE A 725 -6.80 -11.71 -30.66
CA PHE A 725 -7.90 -11.16 -29.85
C PHE A 725 -8.72 -12.25 -29.18
N ILE A 726 -9.01 -13.37 -29.86
CA ILE A 726 -9.69 -14.50 -29.22
C ILE A 726 -8.75 -15.28 -28.30
N ALA A 727 -7.55 -15.67 -28.76
CA ALA A 727 -6.66 -16.56 -28.01
C ALA A 727 -6.16 -15.94 -26.70
N VAL A 728 -5.63 -14.71 -26.75
CA VAL A 728 -5.03 -14.05 -25.58
C VAL A 728 -6.08 -13.75 -24.52
N ASN A 729 -7.27 -13.26 -24.90
CA ASN A 729 -8.33 -12.98 -23.93
C ASN A 729 -8.90 -14.26 -23.30
N LEU A 730 -9.03 -15.36 -24.05
CA LEU A 730 -9.41 -16.66 -23.49
C LEU A 730 -8.36 -17.18 -22.50
N GLN A 731 -7.06 -17.11 -22.83
CA GLN A 731 -5.99 -17.54 -21.92
C GLN A 731 -5.98 -16.73 -20.62
N ILE A 732 -5.95 -15.40 -20.72
CA ILE A 732 -5.93 -14.49 -19.55
C ILE A 732 -7.11 -14.78 -18.62
N GLN A 733 -8.33 -14.85 -19.15
CA GLN A 733 -9.50 -15.03 -18.29
C GLN A 733 -9.58 -16.45 -17.71
N THR A 734 -9.22 -17.49 -18.48
CA THR A 734 -9.25 -18.87 -17.97
C THR A 734 -8.22 -19.05 -16.87
N ASN A 735 -6.98 -18.60 -17.07
CA ASN A 735 -5.91 -18.72 -16.09
C ASN A 735 -6.27 -17.98 -14.79
N VAL A 736 -6.71 -16.72 -14.88
CA VAL A 736 -7.00 -15.90 -13.70
C VAL A 736 -8.27 -16.34 -12.97
N ILE A 737 -9.37 -16.64 -13.67
CA ILE A 737 -10.63 -17.05 -13.03
C ILE A 737 -10.47 -18.43 -12.36
N HIS A 738 -9.80 -19.38 -13.02
CA HIS A 738 -9.55 -20.70 -12.42
C HIS A 738 -8.62 -20.60 -11.21
N SER A 739 -7.46 -19.94 -11.35
CA SER A 739 -6.47 -19.83 -10.27
C SER A 739 -6.99 -19.03 -9.08
N ALA A 740 -7.84 -18.02 -9.31
CA ALA A 740 -8.50 -17.29 -8.24
C ALA A 740 -9.43 -18.20 -7.41
N TYR A 741 -10.27 -19.01 -8.06
CA TYR A 741 -11.13 -19.96 -7.38
C TYR A 741 -10.34 -21.01 -6.60
N THR A 742 -9.37 -21.68 -7.24
CA THR A 742 -8.63 -22.80 -6.63
C THR A 742 -7.75 -22.38 -5.45
N HIS A 743 -7.38 -21.10 -5.37
CA HIS A 743 -6.56 -20.54 -4.28
C HIS A 743 -7.36 -19.70 -3.27
N GLY A 744 -8.69 -19.78 -3.27
CA GLY A 744 -9.52 -19.23 -2.20
C GLY A 744 -9.74 -17.72 -2.22
N VAL A 745 -9.63 -17.07 -3.39
CA VAL A 745 -10.11 -15.69 -3.57
C VAL A 745 -11.58 -15.62 -3.14
N LYS A 746 -11.97 -14.62 -2.35
CA LYS A 746 -13.35 -14.51 -1.85
C LYS A 746 -14.33 -14.06 -2.93
N LYS A 747 -13.92 -13.08 -3.73
CA LYS A 747 -14.77 -12.47 -4.77
C LYS A 747 -13.93 -11.93 -5.94
N LEU A 748 -14.46 -12.09 -7.15
CA LEU A 748 -13.84 -11.63 -8.40
C LEU A 748 -14.80 -10.76 -9.23
N LEU A 749 -14.32 -9.63 -9.75
CA LEU A 749 -15.00 -8.85 -10.78
C LEU A 749 -14.31 -9.03 -12.14
N PHE A 750 -15.03 -9.61 -13.10
CA PHE A 750 -14.63 -9.69 -14.50
C PHE A 750 -15.14 -8.49 -15.29
N LEU A 751 -14.26 -7.85 -16.07
CA LEU A 751 -14.65 -6.75 -16.95
C LEU A 751 -14.82 -7.25 -18.39
N GLY A 752 -16.07 -7.18 -18.88
CA GLY A 752 -16.45 -7.51 -20.25
C GLY A 752 -16.33 -6.30 -21.18
N SER A 753 -17.33 -6.10 -22.04
CA SER A 753 -17.42 -4.97 -22.98
C SER A 753 -18.80 -4.91 -23.61
N SER A 754 -19.33 -3.71 -23.87
CA SER A 754 -20.55 -3.50 -24.66
C SER A 754 -20.54 -4.12 -26.07
N CYS A 755 -19.41 -4.61 -26.57
CA CYS A 755 -19.30 -5.33 -27.84
C CYS A 755 -19.80 -6.79 -27.80
N ILE A 756 -20.15 -7.33 -26.61
CA ILE A 756 -20.76 -8.67 -26.48
C ILE A 756 -22.21 -8.74 -26.97
N TYR A 757 -22.87 -7.60 -27.17
CA TYR A 757 -24.27 -7.55 -27.56
C TYR A 757 -24.46 -7.70 -29.07
N PRO A 758 -25.59 -8.26 -29.52
CA PRO A 758 -25.92 -8.39 -30.93
C PRO A 758 -25.89 -7.05 -31.68
N LYS A 759 -25.50 -7.08 -32.96
CA LYS A 759 -25.41 -5.91 -33.86
C LYS A 759 -26.72 -5.11 -33.92
N PHE A 760 -27.85 -5.80 -33.81
CA PHE A 760 -29.21 -5.26 -33.87
C PHE A 760 -29.99 -5.47 -32.55
N ALA A 761 -29.30 -5.40 -31.41
CA ALA A 761 -29.94 -5.42 -30.09
C ALA A 761 -30.91 -4.22 -29.90
N PRO A 762 -32.00 -4.38 -29.13
CA PRO A 762 -32.89 -3.27 -28.77
C PRO A 762 -32.12 -2.13 -28.08
N GLN A 763 -32.63 -0.91 -28.17
CA GLN A 763 -31.98 0.30 -27.62
C GLN A 763 -32.92 1.02 -26.63
N PRO A 764 -32.46 1.37 -25.40
CA PRO A 764 -31.16 1.03 -24.83
C PRO A 764 -31.01 -0.50 -24.64
N ILE A 765 -29.76 -0.99 -24.63
CA ILE A 765 -29.45 -2.44 -24.64
C ILE A 765 -29.50 -3.01 -23.22
N PRO A 766 -30.48 -3.86 -22.86
CA PRO A 766 -30.54 -4.53 -21.55
C PRO A 766 -29.57 -5.71 -21.47
N GLU A 767 -29.20 -6.14 -20.27
CA GLU A 767 -28.32 -7.32 -20.10
C GLU A 767 -28.96 -8.62 -20.64
N SER A 768 -30.29 -8.68 -20.70
CA SER A 768 -31.04 -9.78 -21.31
C SER A 768 -30.87 -9.88 -22.83
N ALA A 769 -30.30 -8.88 -23.50
CA ALA A 769 -29.97 -8.94 -24.93
C ALA A 769 -28.70 -9.77 -25.23
N LEU A 770 -27.97 -10.23 -24.21
CA LEU A 770 -26.81 -11.10 -24.40
C LEU A 770 -27.21 -12.39 -25.13
N LEU A 771 -26.49 -12.71 -26.23
CA LEU A 771 -26.71 -13.92 -27.05
C LEU A 771 -28.09 -14.03 -27.76
N THR A 772 -28.87 -12.94 -27.87
CA THR A 772 -30.17 -12.97 -28.57
C THR A 772 -30.09 -12.83 -30.09
N GLY A 773 -28.88 -12.67 -30.67
CA GLY A 773 -28.67 -12.50 -32.10
C GLY A 773 -27.18 -12.44 -32.49
N THR A 774 -26.91 -12.19 -33.77
CA THR A 774 -25.55 -12.15 -34.33
C THR A 774 -24.75 -10.93 -33.87
N LEU A 775 -23.46 -11.14 -33.62
CA LEU A 775 -22.51 -10.10 -33.22
C LEU A 775 -22.14 -9.16 -34.40
N GLU A 776 -21.44 -8.07 -34.10
CA GLU A 776 -20.81 -7.23 -35.12
C GLU A 776 -19.54 -7.92 -35.65
N PRO A 777 -19.45 -8.28 -36.96
CA PRO A 777 -18.34 -9.10 -37.49
C PRO A 777 -16.94 -8.55 -37.19
N THR A 778 -16.78 -7.23 -37.16
CA THR A 778 -15.51 -6.56 -36.83
C THR A 778 -14.99 -6.93 -35.45
N ASN A 779 -15.87 -7.16 -34.46
CA ASN A 779 -15.51 -7.39 -33.07
C ASN A 779 -15.81 -8.82 -32.59
N GLU A 780 -16.28 -9.70 -33.47
CA GLU A 780 -16.80 -11.03 -33.14
C GLU A 780 -15.82 -11.85 -32.29
N TRP A 781 -14.55 -11.90 -32.68
CA TRP A 781 -13.50 -12.67 -32.00
C TRP A 781 -13.23 -12.21 -30.56
N TYR A 782 -13.22 -10.89 -30.33
CA TYR A 782 -13.08 -10.28 -29.00
C TYR A 782 -14.36 -10.46 -28.17
N ALA A 783 -15.52 -10.26 -28.79
CA ALA A 783 -16.82 -10.41 -28.16
C ALA A 783 -17.07 -11.85 -27.68
N ILE A 784 -16.77 -12.88 -28.50
CA ILE A 784 -16.86 -14.29 -28.12
C ILE A 784 -15.98 -14.60 -26.90
N ALA A 785 -14.74 -14.11 -26.87
CA ALA A 785 -13.86 -14.30 -25.72
C ALA A 785 -14.46 -13.69 -24.44
N LYS A 786 -14.95 -12.43 -24.51
CA LYS A 786 -15.59 -11.77 -23.36
C LYS A 786 -16.91 -12.43 -22.92
N ILE A 787 -17.72 -12.94 -23.85
CA ILE A 787 -18.91 -13.75 -23.54
C ILE A 787 -18.51 -15.02 -22.77
N ALA A 788 -17.45 -15.71 -23.21
CA ALA A 788 -16.94 -16.90 -22.52
C ALA A 788 -16.48 -16.58 -21.10
N GLY A 789 -15.91 -15.39 -20.84
CA GLY A 789 -15.52 -14.95 -19.49
C GLY A 789 -16.72 -14.77 -18.55
N ILE A 790 -17.78 -14.12 -19.03
CA ILE A 790 -19.06 -14.01 -18.30
C ILE A 790 -19.62 -15.41 -17.99
N LYS A 791 -19.63 -16.30 -18.99
CA LYS A 791 -20.13 -17.67 -18.83
C LYS A 791 -19.26 -18.51 -17.90
N MET A 792 -17.96 -18.24 -17.83
CA MET A 792 -17.07 -18.86 -16.84
C MET A 792 -17.41 -18.39 -15.43
N CYS A 793 -17.55 -17.08 -15.18
CA CYS A 793 -18.01 -16.57 -13.88
C CYS A 793 -19.36 -17.20 -13.47
N GLN A 794 -20.34 -17.21 -14.38
CA GLN A 794 -21.66 -17.82 -14.16
C GLN A 794 -21.59 -19.31 -13.85
N ALA A 795 -20.78 -20.08 -14.57
CA ALA A 795 -20.60 -21.51 -14.33
C ALA A 795 -19.99 -21.80 -12.95
N TYR A 796 -18.97 -21.02 -12.55
CA TYR A 796 -18.35 -21.17 -11.24
C TYR A 796 -19.30 -20.77 -10.10
N ARG A 797 -20.16 -19.74 -10.27
CA ARG A 797 -21.23 -19.44 -9.31
C ARG A 797 -22.16 -20.66 -9.13
N ILE A 798 -22.62 -21.27 -10.21
CA ILE A 798 -23.54 -22.42 -10.16
C ILE A 798 -22.87 -23.63 -9.50
N GLN A 799 -21.70 -24.02 -10.00
CA GLN A 799 -21.02 -25.26 -9.61
C GLN A 799 -20.38 -25.19 -8.22
N HIS A 800 -19.85 -24.02 -7.83
CA HIS A 800 -19.00 -23.86 -6.66
C HIS A 800 -19.49 -22.82 -5.65
N GLN A 801 -20.61 -22.13 -5.92
CA GLN A 801 -21.16 -21.06 -5.06
C GLN A 801 -20.15 -19.92 -4.78
N TRP A 802 -19.19 -19.72 -5.70
CA TRP A 802 -18.13 -18.73 -5.59
C TRP A 802 -18.58 -17.35 -6.09
N ASP A 803 -18.22 -16.26 -5.40
CA ASP A 803 -18.68 -14.90 -5.74
C ASP A 803 -17.91 -14.28 -6.92
N ALA A 804 -18.06 -14.85 -8.11
CA ALA A 804 -17.62 -14.25 -9.35
C ALA A 804 -18.75 -13.40 -9.95
N ILE A 805 -18.53 -12.09 -10.09
CA ILE A 805 -19.45 -11.11 -10.71
C ILE A 805 -18.85 -10.56 -12.02
N SER A 806 -19.65 -9.87 -12.82
CA SER A 806 -19.18 -9.31 -14.10
C SER A 806 -19.80 -7.95 -14.44
N GLY A 807 -18.95 -6.97 -14.76
CA GLY A 807 -19.34 -5.63 -15.19
C GLY A 807 -19.09 -5.42 -16.69
N MET A 808 -20.07 -4.87 -17.41
CA MET A 808 -20.00 -4.59 -18.85
C MET A 808 -19.83 -3.10 -19.10
N PRO A 809 -18.60 -2.60 -19.30
CA PRO A 809 -18.37 -1.19 -19.62
C PRO A 809 -18.84 -0.82 -21.04
N THR A 810 -19.35 0.40 -21.19
CA THR A 810 -19.61 1.05 -22.49
C THR A 810 -18.30 1.50 -23.19
N ASN A 811 -18.36 2.40 -24.18
CA ASN A 811 -17.13 2.96 -24.77
C ASN A 811 -16.45 3.90 -23.77
N LEU A 812 -15.16 3.64 -23.49
CA LEU A 812 -14.41 4.34 -22.46
C LEU A 812 -13.39 5.31 -23.05
N TYR A 813 -13.02 6.30 -22.26
CA TYR A 813 -11.90 7.20 -22.52
C TYR A 813 -11.35 7.79 -21.22
N GLY A 814 -10.11 8.29 -21.24
CA GLY A 814 -9.51 8.93 -20.07
C GLY A 814 -7.98 8.91 -20.06
N PRO A 815 -7.35 9.26 -18.92
CA PRO A 815 -5.92 9.11 -18.68
C PRO A 815 -5.43 7.68 -18.92
N ASN A 816 -4.25 7.51 -19.53
CA ASN A 816 -3.66 6.23 -19.98
C ASN A 816 -4.42 5.49 -21.12
N ASP A 817 -5.24 6.18 -21.92
CA ASP A 817 -5.78 5.60 -23.16
C ASP A 817 -4.69 5.45 -24.25
N ASN A 818 -4.95 4.64 -25.27
CA ASN A 818 -4.06 4.39 -26.39
C ASN A 818 -4.25 5.44 -27.50
N PHE A 819 -3.36 6.41 -27.57
CA PHE A 819 -3.32 7.46 -28.61
C PHE A 819 -2.48 7.07 -29.86
N HIS A 820 -2.32 5.78 -30.18
CA HIS A 820 -1.62 5.36 -31.40
C HIS A 820 -2.35 5.82 -32.68
N PRO A 821 -1.66 6.29 -33.76
CA PRO A 821 -2.31 6.75 -34.99
C PRO A 821 -3.32 5.75 -35.60
N GLU A 822 -2.96 4.46 -35.64
CA GLU A 822 -3.70 3.44 -36.40
C GLU A 822 -4.50 2.44 -35.55
N ASN A 823 -4.18 2.32 -34.25
CA ASN A 823 -4.66 1.22 -33.39
C ASN A 823 -5.57 1.70 -32.24
N SER A 824 -5.77 3.02 -32.15
CA SER A 824 -6.58 3.69 -31.13
C SER A 824 -8.08 3.51 -31.33
N HIS A 825 -8.86 3.80 -30.29
CA HIS A 825 -10.31 3.96 -30.39
C HIS A 825 -10.69 5.34 -30.92
N VAL A 826 -11.96 5.53 -31.31
CA VAL A 826 -12.42 6.75 -32.00
C VAL A 826 -12.09 8.05 -31.27
N LEU A 827 -12.22 8.10 -29.95
CA LEU A 827 -12.01 9.31 -29.16
C LEU A 827 -10.52 9.68 -29.03
N PRO A 828 -9.59 8.81 -28.57
CA PRO A 828 -8.16 9.14 -28.59
C PRO A 828 -7.62 9.36 -30.02
N ALA A 829 -8.17 8.69 -31.04
CA ALA A 829 -7.85 8.96 -32.44
C ALA A 829 -8.22 10.40 -32.84
N LEU A 830 -9.47 10.83 -32.59
CA LEU A 830 -9.91 12.20 -32.88
C LEU A 830 -9.08 13.23 -32.11
N MET A 831 -8.88 13.03 -30.81
CA MET A 831 -8.14 13.96 -29.95
C MET A 831 -6.70 14.18 -30.44
N ARG A 832 -5.99 13.10 -30.80
CA ARG A 832 -4.66 13.20 -31.40
C ARG A 832 -4.69 13.88 -32.77
N ARG A 833 -5.65 13.53 -33.64
CA ARG A 833 -5.75 14.13 -34.98
C ARG A 833 -6.05 15.63 -34.96
N PHE A 834 -6.94 16.10 -34.08
CA PHE A 834 -7.18 17.52 -33.90
C PHE A 834 -5.97 18.23 -33.29
N HIS A 835 -5.27 17.61 -32.35
CA HIS A 835 -4.05 18.18 -31.78
C HIS A 835 -2.95 18.32 -32.84
N GLU A 836 -2.73 17.29 -33.65
CA GLU A 836 -1.76 17.33 -34.75
C GLU A 836 -2.18 18.33 -35.84
N ALA A 837 -3.48 18.44 -36.16
CA ALA A 837 -3.97 19.46 -37.08
C ALA A 837 -3.76 20.89 -36.56
N LYS A 838 -4.00 21.12 -35.26
CA LYS A 838 -3.72 22.39 -34.58
C LYS A 838 -2.23 22.73 -34.56
N ALA A 839 -1.37 21.75 -34.25
CA ALA A 839 0.07 21.96 -34.17
C ALA A 839 0.77 22.19 -35.52
N ASN A 840 0.08 21.89 -36.64
CA ASN A 840 0.58 22.06 -38.01
C ASN A 840 -0.25 23.09 -38.80
N ASP A 841 -1.07 23.93 -38.13
CA ASP A 841 -1.95 24.94 -38.75
C ASP A 841 -2.81 24.43 -39.93
N ALA A 842 -3.27 23.18 -39.85
CA ALA A 842 -4.01 22.55 -40.93
C ALA A 842 -5.40 23.17 -41.12
N GLU A 843 -5.79 23.45 -42.37
CA GLU A 843 -7.09 24.07 -42.67
C GLU A 843 -8.30 23.18 -42.35
N GLU A 844 -8.13 21.85 -42.35
CA GLU A 844 -9.23 20.89 -42.16
C GLU A 844 -8.81 19.55 -41.54
N VAL A 845 -9.79 18.85 -40.93
CA VAL A 845 -9.70 17.47 -40.45
C VAL A 845 -10.83 16.63 -41.04
N VAL A 846 -10.48 15.59 -41.79
CA VAL A 846 -11.43 14.66 -42.43
C VAL A 846 -11.85 13.55 -41.47
N VAL A 847 -13.12 13.48 -41.07
CA VAL A 847 -13.70 12.40 -40.28
C VAL A 847 -14.47 11.44 -41.20
N TRP A 848 -14.33 10.12 -40.98
CA TRP A 848 -14.95 9.09 -41.81
C TRP A 848 -16.41 8.82 -41.41
N GLY A 849 -17.27 8.56 -42.40
CA GLY A 849 -18.70 8.31 -42.21
C GLY A 849 -19.53 9.60 -42.30
N SER A 850 -20.83 9.51 -41.99
CA SER A 850 -21.75 10.66 -42.00
C SER A 850 -21.76 11.45 -40.69
N GLY A 851 -21.16 10.90 -39.63
CA GLY A 851 -21.20 11.46 -38.28
C GLY A 851 -22.52 11.22 -37.54
N SER A 852 -23.56 10.71 -38.21
CA SER A 852 -24.88 10.42 -37.64
C SER A 852 -24.98 9.29 -36.60
N PRO A 853 -24.07 8.28 -36.52
CA PRO A 853 -24.21 7.22 -35.53
C PRO A 853 -24.16 7.72 -34.09
N LEU A 854 -25.12 7.27 -33.26
CA LEU A 854 -25.22 7.58 -31.84
C LEU A 854 -24.40 6.60 -30.99
N ARG A 855 -23.58 7.12 -30.08
CA ARG A 855 -22.71 6.34 -29.19
C ARG A 855 -22.74 6.89 -27.78
N GLU A 856 -22.87 5.98 -26.84
CA GLU A 856 -22.56 6.23 -25.43
C GLU A 856 -21.04 6.30 -25.22
N PHE A 857 -20.57 7.31 -24.49
CA PHE A 857 -19.18 7.46 -24.05
C PHE A 857 -19.13 7.71 -22.55
N TRP A 858 -18.03 7.28 -21.92
CA TRP A 858 -17.89 7.40 -20.48
C TRP A 858 -16.45 7.52 -19.99
N HIS A 859 -16.25 8.35 -18.97
CA HIS A 859 -14.94 8.60 -18.41
C HIS A 859 -14.47 7.43 -17.54
N VAL A 860 -13.20 7.07 -17.68
CA VAL A 860 -12.63 5.87 -17.04
C VAL A 860 -12.67 5.92 -15.50
N ASP A 861 -12.60 7.10 -14.89
CA ASP A 861 -12.62 7.25 -13.43
C ASP A 861 -14.03 7.03 -12.84
N ASP A 862 -15.10 7.34 -13.59
CA ASP A 862 -16.47 6.95 -13.23
C ASP A 862 -16.66 5.43 -13.32
N LEU A 863 -16.12 4.79 -14.36
CA LEU A 863 -16.10 3.32 -14.42
C LEU A 863 -15.34 2.73 -13.23
N ALA A 864 -14.23 3.34 -12.81
CA ALA A 864 -13.44 2.85 -11.68
C ALA A 864 -14.23 2.94 -10.36
N ASP A 865 -14.93 4.06 -10.14
CA ASP A 865 -15.87 4.28 -9.03
C ASP A 865 -16.97 3.19 -9.03
N ALA A 866 -17.60 2.96 -10.19
CA ALA A 866 -18.61 1.90 -10.36
C ALA A 866 -18.05 0.48 -10.16
N CYS A 867 -16.80 0.19 -10.57
CA CYS A 867 -16.17 -1.12 -10.37
C CYS A 867 -15.96 -1.42 -8.88
N VAL A 868 -15.50 -0.45 -8.10
CA VAL A 868 -15.34 -0.63 -6.64
C VAL A 868 -16.71 -0.73 -5.97
N PHE A 869 -17.68 0.09 -6.38
CA PHE A 869 -19.05 0.00 -5.90
C PHE A 869 -19.67 -1.39 -6.13
N LEU A 870 -19.49 -1.99 -7.31
CA LEU A 870 -19.97 -3.36 -7.60
C LEU A 870 -19.26 -4.42 -6.73
N MET A 871 -17.95 -4.24 -6.46
CA MET A 871 -17.22 -5.11 -5.54
C MET A 871 -17.76 -5.04 -4.11
N GLU A 872 -18.22 -3.88 -3.65
CA GLU A 872 -18.86 -3.71 -2.33
C GLU A 872 -20.31 -4.22 -2.31
N ARG A 873 -21.15 -3.81 -3.28
CA ARG A 873 -22.62 -3.89 -3.17
C ARG A 873 -23.30 -4.96 -4.02
N TYR A 874 -22.63 -5.58 -5.00
CA TYR A 874 -23.28 -6.52 -5.91
C TYR A 874 -22.76 -7.97 -5.76
N SER A 875 -23.66 -8.94 -5.66
CA SER A 875 -23.34 -10.39 -5.67
C SER A 875 -24.40 -11.19 -6.44
N GLY A 876 -24.73 -10.74 -7.65
CA GLY A 876 -25.71 -11.40 -8.52
C GLY A 876 -25.09 -12.37 -9.52
N PHE A 877 -25.96 -13.21 -10.11
CA PHE A 877 -25.60 -14.14 -11.20
C PHE A 877 -25.50 -13.46 -12.58
N GLU A 878 -26.28 -12.41 -12.79
CA GLU A 878 -26.26 -11.66 -14.04
C GLU A 878 -25.03 -10.77 -14.11
N HIS A 879 -24.69 -10.35 -15.33
CA HIS A 879 -23.81 -9.22 -15.50
C HIS A 879 -24.59 -7.91 -15.27
N VAL A 880 -23.85 -6.84 -15.00
CA VAL A 880 -24.39 -5.49 -14.83
C VAL A 880 -23.84 -4.61 -15.94
N ASN A 881 -24.72 -3.86 -16.61
CA ASN A 881 -24.33 -2.78 -17.51
C ASN A 881 -23.74 -1.60 -16.73
N VAL A 882 -22.58 -1.12 -17.19
CA VAL A 882 -21.79 -0.07 -16.54
C VAL A 882 -21.59 1.00 -17.62
N GLY A 883 -22.52 1.96 -17.68
CA GLY A 883 -22.59 3.01 -18.69
C GLY A 883 -23.02 4.35 -18.12
N SER A 884 -22.88 5.40 -18.93
CA SER A 884 -23.26 6.78 -18.56
C SER A 884 -24.74 7.06 -18.75
N GLY A 885 -25.46 6.26 -19.55
CA GLY A 885 -26.85 6.52 -19.94
C GLY A 885 -27.02 7.72 -20.89
N VAL A 886 -25.92 8.33 -21.34
CA VAL A 886 -25.91 9.51 -22.23
C VAL A 886 -25.19 9.16 -23.53
N GLU A 887 -25.88 9.37 -24.65
CA GLU A 887 -25.32 9.19 -25.99
C GLU A 887 -25.11 10.54 -26.70
N VAL A 888 -24.13 10.56 -27.60
CA VAL A 888 -23.86 11.65 -28.55
C VAL A 888 -23.67 11.09 -29.94
N THR A 889 -23.95 11.88 -30.98
CA THR A 889 -23.55 11.53 -32.34
C THR A 889 -22.03 11.61 -32.49
N ILE A 890 -21.46 10.86 -33.45
CA ILE A 890 -20.03 11.01 -33.80
C ILE A 890 -19.73 12.45 -34.27
N LYS A 891 -20.71 13.15 -34.86
CA LYS A 891 -20.60 14.57 -35.21
C LYS A 891 -20.43 15.47 -33.98
N GLU A 892 -21.34 15.40 -33.02
CA GLU A 892 -21.26 16.18 -31.77
C GLU A 892 -19.98 15.85 -30.99
N LEU A 893 -19.56 14.57 -30.97
CA LEU A 893 -18.28 14.18 -30.38
C LEU A 893 -17.10 14.88 -31.08
N ALA A 894 -17.05 14.87 -32.41
CA ALA A 894 -15.97 15.49 -33.16
C ALA A 894 -15.94 17.02 -32.95
N GLU A 895 -17.11 17.66 -32.85
CA GLU A 895 -17.24 19.09 -32.53
C GLU A 895 -16.80 19.41 -31.10
N LEU A 896 -17.17 18.58 -30.10
CA LEU A 896 -16.71 18.71 -28.71
C LEU A 896 -15.20 18.51 -28.56
N VAL A 897 -14.62 17.51 -29.25
CA VAL A 897 -13.17 17.29 -29.23
C VAL A 897 -12.43 18.43 -29.93
N LYS A 898 -12.96 18.95 -31.05
CA LYS A 898 -12.44 20.16 -31.72
C LYS A 898 -12.40 21.36 -30.75
N GLU A 899 -13.50 21.59 -30.02
CA GLU A 899 -13.61 22.66 -29.01
C GLU A 899 -12.56 22.50 -27.90
N VAL A 900 -12.47 21.31 -27.29
CA VAL A 900 -11.56 21.04 -26.17
C VAL A 900 -10.09 21.13 -26.57
N VAL A 901 -9.73 20.70 -27.79
CA VAL A 901 -8.37 20.86 -28.33
C VAL A 901 -8.07 22.32 -28.68
N GLY A 902 -9.10 23.09 -29.02
CA GLY A 902 -9.01 24.45 -29.54
C GLY A 902 -8.41 24.45 -30.95
N PHE A 903 -8.89 23.57 -31.83
CA PHE A 903 -8.57 23.59 -33.26
C PHE A 903 -9.59 24.47 -33.99
N GLU A 904 -9.15 25.41 -34.83
CA GLU A 904 -10.08 26.37 -35.48
C GLU A 904 -10.53 25.92 -36.88
N GLY A 905 -9.73 25.10 -37.57
CA GLY A 905 -9.98 24.62 -38.94
C GLY A 905 -11.26 23.78 -39.14
N LYS A 906 -11.60 23.48 -40.39
CA LYS A 906 -12.89 22.91 -40.80
C LYS A 906 -12.98 21.41 -40.50
N LEU A 907 -14.21 20.94 -40.29
CA LEU A 907 -14.54 19.51 -40.20
C LEU A 907 -15.12 19.05 -41.53
N VAL A 908 -14.47 18.08 -42.17
CA VAL A 908 -14.89 17.50 -43.45
C VAL A 908 -15.31 16.06 -43.22
N TRP A 909 -16.42 15.64 -43.84
CA TRP A 909 -16.99 14.30 -43.65
C TRP A 909 -16.79 13.45 -44.91
N ASP A 910 -16.03 12.35 -44.79
CA ASP A 910 -15.84 11.38 -45.86
C ASP A 910 -16.93 10.30 -45.79
N CYS A 911 -18.07 10.62 -46.38
CA CYS A 911 -19.21 9.72 -46.57
C CYS A 911 -18.94 8.56 -47.55
N THR A 912 -17.74 8.45 -48.15
CA THR A 912 -17.35 7.25 -48.92
C THR A 912 -16.98 6.08 -48.00
N LYS A 913 -16.76 6.35 -46.70
CA LYS A 913 -16.55 5.33 -45.67
C LYS A 913 -17.88 4.97 -45.01
N PRO A 914 -18.11 3.68 -44.68
CA PRO A 914 -19.36 3.24 -44.09
C PRO A 914 -19.49 3.71 -42.64
N ASP A 915 -20.71 4.06 -42.25
CA ASP A 915 -21.07 4.21 -40.83
C ASP A 915 -21.12 2.85 -40.10
N GLY A 916 -20.94 2.89 -38.78
CA GLY A 916 -21.16 1.72 -37.91
C GLY A 916 -22.64 1.45 -37.64
N THR A 917 -22.95 0.69 -36.58
CA THR A 917 -24.35 0.52 -36.12
C THR A 917 -25.02 1.88 -35.87
N PRO A 918 -26.31 2.09 -36.20
CA PRO A 918 -26.92 3.43 -36.09
C PRO A 918 -26.95 4.01 -34.67
N ARG A 919 -27.20 3.16 -33.66
CA ARG A 919 -27.26 3.55 -32.24
C ARG A 919 -26.62 2.46 -31.39
N LYS A 920 -25.92 2.85 -30.32
CA LYS A 920 -25.38 1.93 -29.30
C LYS A 920 -25.32 2.64 -27.94
N LEU A 921 -26.37 2.42 -27.15
CA LEU A 921 -26.55 2.92 -25.79
C LEU A 921 -26.93 1.74 -24.88
N MET A 922 -26.27 1.55 -23.75
CA MET A 922 -26.62 0.48 -22.80
C MET A 922 -27.72 0.93 -21.83
N ASP A 923 -28.58 0.01 -21.43
CA ASP A 923 -29.50 0.22 -20.32
C ASP A 923 -28.74 -0.02 -19.01
N SER A 924 -28.45 1.07 -18.28
CA SER A 924 -27.76 1.01 -16.98
C SER A 924 -28.72 1.10 -15.79
N SER A 925 -30.03 0.88 -15.99
CA SER A 925 -31.06 0.98 -14.94
C SER A 925 -30.78 0.04 -13.75
N LYS A 926 -30.14 -1.12 -13.99
CA LYS A 926 -29.73 -2.06 -12.92
C LYS A 926 -28.67 -1.46 -11.99
N LEU A 927 -27.70 -0.73 -12.53
CA LEU A 927 -26.66 -0.06 -11.75
C LEU A 927 -27.25 1.14 -10.98
N ALA A 928 -28.14 1.90 -11.62
CA ALA A 928 -28.87 2.99 -10.97
C ALA A 928 -29.76 2.50 -9.81
N ALA A 929 -30.44 1.36 -9.99
CA ALA A 929 -31.28 0.75 -8.95
C ALA A 929 -30.48 0.22 -7.73
N LEU A 930 -29.17 -0.03 -7.88
CA LEU A 930 -28.28 -0.33 -6.75
C LEU A 930 -27.88 0.94 -5.97
N GLY A 931 -28.11 2.14 -6.52
CA GLY A 931 -27.79 3.42 -5.89
C GLY A 931 -26.55 4.13 -6.44
N TRP A 932 -26.04 3.73 -7.62
CA TRP A 932 -24.87 4.34 -8.24
C TRP A 932 -25.21 5.16 -9.49
N THR A 933 -24.65 6.36 -9.63
CA THR A 933 -24.86 7.27 -10.76
C THR A 933 -23.54 7.93 -11.23
N PRO A 934 -23.40 8.24 -12.54
CA PRO A 934 -22.20 8.86 -13.10
C PRO A 934 -22.05 10.32 -12.65
N LYS A 935 -20.80 10.76 -12.51
CA LYS A 935 -20.42 12.06 -11.92
C LYS A 935 -19.71 12.96 -12.93
N VAL A 936 -19.04 12.40 -13.94
CA VAL A 936 -18.21 13.15 -14.89
C VAL A 936 -18.98 13.47 -16.16
N SER A 937 -19.15 14.76 -16.46
CA SER A 937 -19.74 15.20 -17.74
C SER A 937 -18.82 14.85 -18.92
N ILE A 938 -19.39 14.59 -20.10
CA ILE A 938 -18.58 14.26 -21.29
C ILE A 938 -17.55 15.36 -21.60
N LYS A 939 -17.94 16.63 -21.45
CA LYS A 939 -17.11 17.81 -21.73
C LYS A 939 -15.95 17.95 -20.74
N ASP A 940 -16.18 17.69 -19.45
CA ASP A 940 -15.14 17.79 -18.43
C ASP A 940 -14.19 16.60 -18.48
N GLY A 941 -14.69 15.39 -18.71
CA GLY A 941 -13.85 14.22 -18.98
C GLY A 941 -12.97 14.43 -20.21
N LEU A 942 -13.47 15.06 -21.28
CA LEU A 942 -12.68 15.37 -22.48
C LEU A 942 -11.55 16.34 -22.17
N ARG A 943 -11.82 17.41 -21.39
CA ARG A 943 -10.79 18.35 -20.92
C ARG A 943 -9.71 17.66 -20.10
N GLN A 944 -10.09 16.85 -19.11
CA GLN A 944 -9.16 16.09 -18.27
C GLN A 944 -8.30 15.14 -19.10
N THR A 945 -8.91 14.43 -20.05
CA THR A 945 -8.21 13.52 -20.97
C THR A 945 -7.20 14.26 -21.85
N TYR A 946 -7.58 15.41 -22.40
CA TYR A 946 -6.69 16.20 -23.26
C TYR A 946 -5.53 16.83 -22.47
N GLN A 947 -5.79 17.36 -21.27
CA GLN A 947 -4.74 17.85 -20.37
C GLN A 947 -3.72 16.76 -20.06
N TRP A 948 -4.20 15.56 -19.70
CA TRP A 948 -3.32 14.40 -19.46
C TRP A 948 -2.50 14.02 -20.71
N TYR A 949 -3.10 14.07 -21.90
CA TYR A 949 -2.42 13.80 -23.17
C TYR A 949 -1.29 14.81 -23.44
N LEU A 950 -1.50 16.11 -23.19
CA LEU A 950 -0.46 17.13 -23.32
C LEU A 950 0.74 16.83 -22.41
N GLU A 951 0.48 16.59 -21.12
CA GLU A 951 1.50 16.32 -20.09
C GLU A 951 2.26 15.00 -20.32
N ASN A 952 1.60 13.96 -20.83
CA ASN A 952 2.14 12.60 -20.85
C ASN A 952 2.52 12.05 -22.22
N VAL A 953 2.01 12.62 -23.31
CA VAL A 953 2.29 12.16 -24.69
C VAL A 953 3.01 13.23 -25.51
N VAL A 954 2.68 14.51 -25.32
CA VAL A 954 3.31 15.62 -26.07
C VAL A 954 4.61 16.07 -25.39
N GLN A 955 4.56 16.44 -24.12
CA GLN A 955 5.75 16.93 -23.37
C GLN A 955 6.85 15.88 -23.18
N LYS A 956 6.58 14.58 -23.36
CA LYS A 956 7.60 13.51 -23.33
C LYS A 956 8.25 13.22 -24.70
N LYS A 957 7.84 13.94 -25.75
CA LYS A 957 8.43 13.86 -27.10
C LYS A 957 9.30 15.08 -27.44
N GLN A 958 9.21 16.15 -26.64
CA GLN A 958 10.15 17.27 -26.62
C GLN A 958 11.27 16.96 -25.63
#